data_AF-A0A0G0SKG6-F1
#
_entry.id   AF-A0A0G0SKG6-F1
#
_cell.length_a   1.000
_cell.length_b   1.000
_cell.length_c   1.000
_cell.angle_alpha   90.00
_cell.angle_beta   90.00
_cell.angle_gamma   90.00
#
_symmetry.space_group_name_H-M   'P 1'
#
loop_
_entity.id
_entity.type
_entity.pdbx_description
1 polymer ?
#
loop_
_entity_poly.entity_id
_entity_poly.type
_entity_poly.pdbx_seq_one_letter_code
_entity_poly.pdbx_strand_id
1 'polypeptide(L)'
;MSKLLKSKFLLGVMVVAVLALGAVAVSATKVSAATCSITSTLRLGSTGAEVVCLQQSLGGLTADGKFGPATQAAVIAWQTNENLTADGVFGPRSNAAWMANQGNVGVFPAGCTSAVGYSTTVGGLRCDSGVSNLPPGCQAGDLFSRTSGVSCTALTNLPAGCTSTAGYSPTTGVRCDGTVTPTPTPAGPLAGTDGTIADMNTLSQYSAEEVGAGQKDIKVLGVEIEASKDGDIGINSIKVRFDSNGNAAADSDRIEDYLKSISIWQGGTKVGSADTSEFTKVSTGLYTKVVTLSDSVVRAGATEKFYVSVDAVSNLDSGDIDSDSWTIALDNVRYVDGSGVVTTETAQIPADMDWDAAADGISLTFASFSTAADTELKISTNSTPGSQVIKVSTTNDTNNVTLLKGKFVLDGTSDVWLDELPITLTTTGDSVDALASSITLVLGDKTYTESLGANCTTSCALGTANPVVTFDNLDYTITAGDTVNFTVKVDLNNIEETGVTATDFDAGDTLLASLTATNRAAMVVENSQGDSLTDATERTGSATGLAQAFYATGIQVALVSVTNSAVNKATINDTSDNADVTFVYDVTAFGADIYVDGTVTEDGDGTYADGTGNNFYVTRADTGATAAALTDVTASLTTDADVGSNTTWLVVQGTTERFTLSVNVANTFTNDAANDALQFQTAITSIGWDTTAIAATTNEYTFNLGKFKNVPVTLGELDA
;
A
#
# COMPACT_ATOMS: atom_id res chain seq x y z
N MET A 1 -39.95 9.82 -30.97
CA MET A 1 -38.50 9.93 -30.73
C MET A 1 -38.18 9.01 -29.56
N SER A 2 -37.71 7.79 -29.83
CA SER A 2 -37.68 6.70 -28.85
C SER A 2 -36.31 6.03 -28.74
N LYS A 3 -35.89 5.83 -27.49
CA LYS A 3 -35.36 4.60 -26.88
C LYS A 3 -34.31 3.77 -27.64
N LEU A 4 -33.18 3.54 -26.93
CA LEU A 4 -32.48 2.27 -26.65
C LEU A 4 -32.13 1.33 -27.81
N LEU A 5 -30.93 0.75 -27.73
CA LEU A 5 -30.54 -0.67 -27.94
C LEU A 5 -29.13 -0.74 -28.58
N LYS A 6 -28.12 -1.27 -27.88
CA LYS A 6 -27.75 -2.69 -27.69
C LYS A 6 -27.05 -3.32 -28.91
N SER A 7 -25.88 -3.90 -28.60
CA SER A 7 -25.52 -5.30 -28.87
C SER A 7 -25.12 -5.73 -30.29
N LYS A 8 -23.88 -6.20 -30.37
CA LYS A 8 -23.36 -7.45 -30.97
C LYS A 8 -23.83 -7.88 -32.37
N PHE A 9 -22.81 -8.34 -33.11
CA PHE A 9 -22.76 -9.59 -33.90
C PHE A 9 -22.98 -9.51 -35.42
N LEU A 10 -22.20 -10.36 -36.11
CA LEU A 10 -22.26 -10.87 -37.50
C LEU A 10 -21.42 -10.09 -38.53
N LEU A 11 -20.29 -10.61 -39.04
CA LEU A 11 -20.04 -11.82 -39.84
C LEU A 11 -20.69 -11.75 -41.25
N GLY A 12 -19.87 -11.72 -42.31
CA GLY A 12 -20.31 -11.74 -43.72
C GLY A 12 -19.17 -11.36 -44.68
N VAL A 13 -18.22 -12.26 -44.97
CA VAL A 13 -18.13 -13.10 -46.19
C VAL A 13 -17.62 -12.36 -47.44
N MET A 14 -16.49 -12.91 -47.90
CA MET A 14 -15.80 -12.82 -49.19
C MET A 14 -16.51 -12.18 -50.40
N VAL A 15 -15.75 -11.32 -51.11
CA VAL A 15 -15.78 -11.23 -52.57
C VAL A 15 -14.34 -11.35 -53.09
N VAL A 16 -14.10 -12.43 -53.82
CA VAL A 16 -12.90 -12.66 -54.65
C VAL A 16 -13.15 -11.99 -56.01
N ALA A 17 -12.26 -11.09 -56.42
CA ALA A 17 -12.11 -10.68 -57.81
C ALA A 17 -10.60 -10.68 -58.15
N VAL A 18 -10.26 -11.48 -59.16
CA VAL A 18 -8.93 -11.83 -59.64
C VAL A 18 -8.67 -11.10 -60.98
N LEU A 19 -7.39 -10.86 -61.30
CA LEU A 19 -6.75 -10.41 -62.58
C LEU A 19 -6.51 -8.88 -62.71
N ALA A 20 -5.36 -8.36 -63.15
CA ALA A 20 -4.17 -8.96 -63.77
C ALA A 20 -2.94 -8.00 -63.75
N LEU A 21 -1.76 -8.61 -63.63
CA LEU A 21 -0.46 -8.33 -64.27
C LEU A 21 0.05 -6.88 -64.42
N GLY A 22 1.13 -6.59 -63.68
CA GLY A 22 2.12 -5.56 -63.98
C GLY A 22 3.44 -5.88 -63.28
N ALA A 23 4.15 -6.90 -63.78
CA ALA A 23 5.47 -7.27 -63.28
C ALA A 23 6.51 -6.22 -63.69
N VAL A 24 6.90 -5.36 -62.75
CA VAL A 24 8.17 -4.63 -62.80
C VAL A 24 9.05 -5.26 -61.73
N ALA A 25 10.00 -6.08 -62.18
CA ALA A 25 11.05 -6.61 -61.34
C ALA A 25 11.97 -5.45 -60.92
N VAL A 26 11.71 -4.86 -59.76
CA VAL A 26 12.70 -4.05 -59.05
C VAL A 26 13.56 -5.03 -58.28
N SER A 27 14.80 -5.19 -58.73
CA SER A 27 15.85 -5.89 -58.00
C SER A 27 15.96 -5.30 -56.59
N ALA A 28 15.46 -6.03 -55.59
CA ALA A 28 15.75 -5.76 -54.21
C ALA A 28 17.24 -6.09 -53.99
N THR A 29 18.07 -5.05 -54.01
CA THR A 29 19.38 -5.06 -53.37
C THR A 29 19.18 -5.65 -51.97
N LYS A 30 19.70 -6.86 -51.73
CA LYS A 30 19.86 -7.37 -50.36
C LYS A 30 20.83 -6.43 -49.66
N VAL A 31 20.27 -5.45 -48.95
CA VAL A 31 21.01 -4.69 -47.95
C VAL A 31 21.44 -5.71 -46.91
N SER A 32 22.74 -5.71 -46.64
CA SER A 32 23.39 -6.53 -45.63
C SER A 32 22.58 -6.47 -44.34
N ALA A 33 22.31 -7.63 -43.73
CA ALA A 33 21.69 -7.71 -42.41
C ALA A 33 22.54 -6.87 -41.45
N ALA A 34 22.04 -5.69 -41.08
CA ALA A 34 22.60 -4.94 -39.98
C ALA A 34 22.41 -5.79 -38.74
N THR A 35 23.49 -6.05 -38.01
CA THR A 35 23.48 -6.69 -36.69
C THR A 35 22.57 -5.86 -35.80
N CYS A 36 21.34 -6.33 -35.64
CA CYS A 36 20.38 -5.69 -34.78
C CYS A 36 20.58 -6.15 -33.34
N SER A 37 20.73 -5.18 -32.45
CA SER A 37 20.69 -5.37 -31.00
C SER A 37 19.48 -4.63 -30.46
N ILE A 38 18.56 -5.34 -29.80
CA ILE A 38 17.44 -4.77 -29.06
C ILE A 38 17.90 -4.72 -27.61
N THR A 39 18.09 -3.53 -27.06
CA THR A 39 18.56 -3.35 -25.67
C THR A 39 17.47 -2.80 -24.75
N SER A 40 16.38 -2.28 -25.32
CA SER A 40 15.25 -1.74 -24.58
C SER A 40 14.02 -2.65 -24.64
N THR A 41 13.13 -2.53 -23.64
CA THR A 41 11.83 -3.22 -23.65
C THR A 41 10.89 -2.54 -24.64
N LEU A 42 10.42 -3.28 -25.64
CA LEU A 42 9.50 -2.76 -26.67
C LEU A 42 8.07 -3.22 -26.38
N ARG A 43 7.12 -2.28 -26.37
CA ARG A 43 5.70 -2.53 -26.08
C ARG A 43 4.81 -1.66 -26.94
N LEU A 44 3.49 -1.85 -26.86
CA LEU A 44 2.52 -1.01 -27.58
C LEU A 44 2.81 0.50 -27.35
N GLY A 45 3.01 1.23 -28.44
CA GLY A 45 3.39 2.65 -28.42
C GLY A 45 4.89 2.94 -28.54
N SER A 46 5.77 1.93 -28.40
CA SER A 46 7.22 2.09 -28.66
C SER A 46 7.46 2.46 -30.12
N THR A 47 8.45 3.33 -30.37
CA THR A 47 8.85 3.72 -31.72
C THR A 47 10.36 3.78 -31.87
N GLY A 48 10.90 3.52 -33.06
CA GLY A 48 12.31 3.72 -33.37
C GLY A 48 12.98 2.53 -34.05
N ALA A 49 14.31 2.61 -34.20
CA ALA A 49 15.10 1.64 -34.97
C ALA A 49 15.04 0.22 -34.40
N GLU A 50 14.92 0.06 -33.08
CA GLU A 50 14.77 -1.26 -32.44
C GLU A 50 13.43 -1.92 -32.80
N VAL A 51 12.36 -1.12 -32.95
CA VAL A 51 11.06 -1.61 -33.40
C VAL A 51 11.10 -2.00 -34.88
N VAL A 52 11.78 -1.21 -35.72
CA VAL A 52 12.01 -1.56 -37.14
C VAL A 52 12.69 -2.92 -37.23
N CYS A 53 13.73 -3.13 -36.44
CA CYS A 53 14.43 -4.40 -36.41
C CYS A 53 13.53 -5.55 -35.96
N LEU A 54 12.79 -5.38 -34.85
CA LEU A 54 11.89 -6.41 -34.36
C LEU A 54 10.85 -6.79 -35.43
N GLN A 55 10.26 -5.81 -36.10
CA GLN A 55 9.29 -6.03 -37.19
C GLN A 55 9.89 -6.75 -38.40
N GLN A 56 11.13 -6.39 -38.79
CA GLN A 56 11.85 -7.08 -39.86
C GLN A 56 12.10 -8.54 -39.53
N SER A 57 12.38 -8.82 -38.25
CA SER A 57 12.81 -10.14 -37.84
C SER A 57 11.65 -11.07 -37.49
N LEU A 58 10.53 -10.55 -36.98
CA LEU A 58 9.27 -11.31 -36.82
C LEU A 58 8.67 -11.74 -38.16
N GLY A 59 8.97 -11.01 -39.25
CA GLY A 59 8.49 -11.28 -40.59
C GLY A 59 6.99 -10.99 -40.77
N GLY A 60 6.57 -10.76 -42.02
CA GLY A 60 5.14 -10.52 -42.33
C GLY A 60 4.54 -9.20 -41.85
N LEU A 61 5.36 -8.31 -41.26
CA LEU A 61 4.98 -6.96 -40.85
C LEU A 61 5.62 -5.90 -41.75
N THR A 62 4.99 -4.73 -41.85
CA THR A 62 5.65 -3.54 -42.38
C THR A 62 6.55 -2.97 -41.29
N ALA A 63 7.85 -2.86 -41.56
CA ALA A 63 8.83 -2.33 -40.61
C ALA A 63 8.79 -0.79 -40.57
N ASP A 64 7.69 -0.24 -40.07
CA ASP A 64 7.42 1.20 -39.97
C ASP A 64 8.02 1.84 -38.70
N GLY A 65 8.64 1.03 -37.85
CA GLY A 65 9.27 1.47 -36.61
C GLY A 65 8.27 1.88 -35.55
N LYS A 66 6.99 1.45 -35.66
CA LYS A 66 5.94 1.73 -34.68
C LYS A 66 5.38 0.43 -34.13
N PHE A 67 5.43 0.30 -32.82
CA PHE A 67 4.91 -0.89 -32.14
C PHE A 67 3.41 -0.70 -31.94
N GLY A 68 2.64 -0.96 -33.00
CA GLY A 68 1.18 -0.94 -32.99
C GLY A 68 0.56 -2.31 -32.71
N PRO A 69 -0.78 -2.42 -32.75
CA PRO A 69 -1.50 -3.67 -32.48
C PRO A 69 -1.06 -4.86 -33.36
N ALA A 70 -0.65 -4.60 -34.61
CA ALA A 70 -0.13 -5.63 -35.51
C ALA A 70 1.23 -6.18 -35.03
N THR A 71 2.13 -5.31 -34.57
CA THR A 71 3.42 -5.71 -33.99
C THR A 71 3.23 -6.45 -32.67
N GLN A 72 2.30 -5.99 -31.83
CA GLN A 72 1.95 -6.67 -30.58
C GLN A 72 1.41 -8.09 -30.83
N ALA A 73 0.48 -8.26 -31.77
CA ALA A 73 -0.04 -9.57 -32.13
C ALA A 73 1.05 -10.53 -32.64
N ALA A 74 2.01 -10.02 -33.43
CA ALA A 74 3.15 -10.81 -33.89
C ALA A 74 4.11 -11.21 -32.76
N VAL A 75 4.32 -10.32 -31.78
CA VAL A 75 5.12 -10.64 -30.58
C VAL A 75 4.43 -11.71 -29.74
N ILE A 76 3.12 -11.60 -29.50
CA ILE A 76 2.33 -12.63 -28.80
C ILE A 76 2.45 -13.99 -29.50
N ALA A 77 2.30 -14.01 -30.83
CA ALA A 77 2.39 -15.24 -31.61
C ALA A 77 3.80 -15.85 -31.55
N TRP A 78 4.84 -15.02 -31.66
CA TRP A 78 6.21 -15.46 -31.53
C TRP A 78 6.51 -15.99 -30.11
N GLN A 79 6.13 -15.25 -29.07
CA GLN A 79 6.28 -15.68 -27.67
C GLN A 79 5.59 -17.01 -27.39
N THR A 80 4.38 -17.20 -27.94
CA THR A 80 3.63 -18.46 -27.83
C THR A 80 4.42 -19.62 -28.45
N ASN A 81 5.04 -19.39 -29.62
CA ASN A 81 5.86 -20.41 -30.29
C ASN A 81 7.17 -20.72 -29.54
N GLU A 82 7.71 -19.75 -28.81
CA GLU A 82 8.92 -19.90 -27.99
C GLU A 82 8.64 -20.37 -26.55
N ASN A 83 7.41 -20.80 -26.25
CA ASN A 83 6.97 -21.21 -24.91
C ASN A 83 7.20 -20.13 -23.82
N LEU A 84 7.10 -18.86 -24.19
CA LEU A 84 7.13 -17.71 -23.28
C LEU A 84 5.70 -17.28 -22.91
N THR A 85 5.58 -16.53 -21.81
CA THR A 85 4.33 -15.82 -21.49
C THR A 85 4.00 -14.83 -22.62
N ALA A 86 2.88 -15.03 -23.30
CA ALA A 86 2.48 -14.27 -24.49
C ALA A 86 1.83 -12.92 -24.13
N ASP A 87 2.58 -12.07 -23.44
CA ASP A 87 2.15 -10.76 -22.94
C ASP A 87 2.19 -9.64 -24.01
N GLY A 88 2.77 -9.91 -25.18
CA GLY A 88 2.90 -8.94 -26.27
C GLY A 88 3.93 -7.84 -26.00
N VAL A 89 4.77 -8.03 -24.99
CA VAL A 89 5.86 -7.13 -24.61
C VAL A 89 7.21 -7.80 -24.91
N PHE A 90 7.99 -7.17 -25.77
CA PHE A 90 9.34 -7.62 -26.09
C PHE A 90 10.33 -7.12 -25.02
N GLY A 91 10.27 -7.73 -23.83
CA GLY A 91 11.14 -7.43 -22.68
C GLY A 91 12.34 -8.38 -22.53
N PRO A 92 13.06 -8.35 -21.39
CA PRO A 92 14.31 -9.09 -21.20
C PRO A 92 14.22 -10.60 -21.44
N ARG A 93 13.11 -11.24 -21.04
CA ARG A 93 12.88 -12.68 -21.29
C ARG A 93 12.71 -12.99 -22.78
N SER A 94 11.96 -12.16 -23.50
CA SER A 94 11.80 -12.24 -24.95
C SER A 94 13.15 -12.00 -25.65
N ASN A 95 13.93 -11.04 -25.18
CA ASN A 95 15.26 -10.75 -25.73
C ASN A 95 16.24 -11.92 -25.51
N ALA A 96 16.24 -12.53 -24.32
CA ALA A 96 17.08 -13.69 -24.02
C ALA A 96 16.76 -14.89 -24.93
N ALA A 97 15.47 -15.21 -25.11
CA ALA A 97 15.05 -16.27 -26.03
C ALA A 97 15.34 -15.93 -27.50
N TRP A 98 15.18 -14.66 -27.88
CA TRP A 98 15.51 -14.16 -29.21
C TRP A 98 17.00 -14.33 -29.54
N MET A 99 17.87 -13.97 -28.60
CA MET A 99 19.32 -14.13 -28.75
C MET A 99 19.75 -15.61 -28.78
N ALA A 100 19.06 -16.49 -28.04
CA ALA A 100 19.30 -17.92 -28.10
C ALA A 100 19.00 -18.53 -29.48
N ASN A 101 18.00 -18.00 -30.20
CA ASN A 101 17.62 -18.45 -31.55
C ASN A 101 18.44 -17.83 -32.70
N GLN A 102 19.16 -16.73 -32.46
CA GLN A 102 20.01 -16.07 -33.49
C GLN A 102 21.32 -16.82 -33.78
N GLY A 103 21.56 -17.95 -33.12
CA GLY A 103 22.74 -18.80 -33.32
C GLY A 103 22.72 -19.72 -34.55
N ASN A 104 21.72 -19.65 -35.45
CA ASN A 104 21.57 -20.66 -36.51
C ASN A 104 21.03 -20.14 -37.87
N VAL A 105 21.67 -19.12 -38.47
CA VAL A 105 21.40 -18.73 -39.87
C VAL A 105 22.58 -19.13 -40.77
N GLY A 106 22.43 -20.25 -41.48
CA GLY A 106 23.44 -20.81 -42.39
C GLY A 106 23.72 -19.92 -43.62
N VAL A 107 24.98 -19.56 -43.81
CA VAL A 107 25.50 -18.97 -45.05
C VAL A 107 25.82 -20.13 -46.02
N PHE A 108 24.99 -20.32 -47.06
CA PHE A 108 25.28 -21.32 -48.10
C PHE A 108 26.31 -20.81 -49.13
N PRO A 109 27.15 -21.69 -49.72
CA PRO A 109 28.02 -21.34 -50.83
C PRO A 109 27.25 -20.79 -52.05
N ALA A 110 27.87 -19.87 -52.81
CA ALA A 110 27.25 -19.25 -53.99
C ALA A 110 26.81 -20.31 -55.03
N GLY A 111 25.53 -20.28 -55.41
CA GLY A 111 24.89 -21.25 -56.30
C GLY A 111 23.97 -22.27 -55.61
N CYS A 112 23.90 -22.26 -54.27
CA CYS A 112 22.98 -23.11 -53.51
C CYS A 112 21.78 -22.29 -52.97
N THR A 113 20.58 -22.86 -53.06
CA THR A 113 19.34 -22.27 -52.51
C THR A 113 18.76 -23.07 -51.33
N SER A 114 19.37 -24.21 -50.97
CA SER A 114 19.06 -25.01 -49.79
C SER A 114 20.27 -25.83 -49.32
N ALA A 115 20.20 -26.38 -48.10
CA ALA A 115 21.26 -27.23 -47.51
C ALA A 115 21.41 -28.60 -48.21
N VAL A 116 20.50 -28.97 -49.12
CA VAL A 116 20.51 -30.26 -49.81
C VAL A 116 20.98 -30.04 -51.26
N GLY A 117 22.13 -30.63 -51.61
CA GLY A 117 22.68 -30.60 -52.97
C GLY A 117 24.16 -30.22 -53.02
N TYR A 118 24.66 -30.02 -54.25
CA TYR A 118 26.04 -29.61 -54.54
C TYR A 118 26.03 -28.33 -55.38
N SER A 119 26.94 -27.39 -55.11
CA SER A 119 27.03 -26.11 -55.83
C SER A 119 27.39 -26.33 -57.30
N THR A 120 26.57 -25.80 -58.19
CA THR A 120 26.76 -25.85 -59.66
C THR A 120 27.78 -24.84 -60.17
N THR A 121 28.14 -23.85 -59.36
CA THR A 121 29.09 -22.78 -59.71
C THR A 121 30.45 -22.95 -59.05
N VAL A 122 30.53 -23.75 -57.97
CA VAL A 122 31.78 -24.03 -57.24
C VAL A 122 31.98 -25.54 -57.16
N GLY A 123 32.50 -26.11 -58.24
CA GLY A 123 33.21 -27.40 -58.26
C GLY A 123 32.60 -28.58 -57.49
N GLY A 124 31.28 -28.74 -57.46
CA GLY A 124 30.64 -29.87 -56.77
C GLY A 124 30.82 -29.86 -55.25
N LEU A 125 30.97 -28.69 -54.63
CA LEU A 125 31.02 -28.52 -53.18
C LEU A 125 29.63 -28.76 -52.58
N ARG A 126 29.50 -29.52 -51.48
CA ARG A 126 28.19 -29.72 -50.85
C ARG A 126 27.66 -28.40 -50.29
N CYS A 127 26.37 -28.15 -50.46
CA CYS A 127 25.74 -26.93 -50.00
C CYS A 127 25.71 -26.80 -48.46
N ASP A 128 25.99 -27.88 -47.71
CA ASP A 128 26.13 -27.90 -46.25
C ASP A 128 27.59 -27.71 -45.77
N SER A 129 28.56 -27.64 -46.69
CA SER A 129 29.98 -27.48 -46.33
C SER A 129 30.36 -26.00 -46.28
N GLY A 130 30.42 -25.45 -45.07
CA GLY A 130 31.07 -24.17 -44.81
C GLY A 130 32.50 -24.20 -45.34
N VAL A 131 32.93 -23.12 -46.00
CA VAL A 131 34.25 -22.99 -46.62
C VAL A 131 35.37 -23.11 -45.56
N SER A 132 35.95 -24.30 -45.40
CA SER A 132 37.08 -24.52 -44.51
C SER A 132 38.41 -24.25 -45.22
N ASN A 133 38.97 -23.08 -44.94
CA ASN A 133 40.37 -22.80 -44.63
C ASN A 133 41.47 -23.64 -45.34
N LEU A 134 42.02 -23.12 -46.44
CA LEU A 134 43.34 -23.50 -46.95
C LEU A 134 44.41 -22.58 -46.33
N PRO A 135 45.63 -23.06 -46.00
CA PRO A 135 46.71 -22.22 -45.49
C PRO A 135 47.06 -21.05 -46.44
N PRO A 136 47.50 -19.88 -45.93
CA PRO A 136 47.89 -18.75 -46.77
C PRO A 136 48.94 -19.14 -47.83
N GLY A 137 48.61 -18.91 -49.11
CA GLY A 137 49.47 -19.22 -50.26
C GLY A 137 49.17 -20.53 -51.01
N CYS A 138 48.12 -21.28 -50.62
CA CYS A 138 47.65 -22.47 -51.33
C CYS A 138 46.44 -22.14 -52.24
N GLN A 139 46.45 -22.60 -53.50
CA GLN A 139 45.26 -22.64 -54.36
C GLN A 139 44.77 -24.08 -54.54
N ALA A 140 43.51 -24.26 -54.96
CA ALA A 140 42.91 -25.58 -55.12
C ALA A 140 43.71 -26.43 -56.14
N GLY A 141 44.38 -27.47 -55.65
CA GLY A 141 45.22 -28.40 -56.44
C GLY A 141 46.72 -28.38 -56.12
N ASP A 142 47.22 -27.44 -55.31
CA ASP A 142 48.63 -27.40 -54.91
C ASP A 142 48.95 -28.38 -53.75
N LEU A 143 50.11 -29.04 -53.78
CA LEU A 143 50.57 -29.96 -52.71
C LEU A 143 51.27 -29.23 -51.55
N PHE A 144 51.90 -28.07 -51.80
CA PHE A 144 52.62 -27.26 -50.83
C PHE A 144 52.45 -25.76 -51.12
N SER A 145 52.42 -24.91 -50.10
CA SER A 145 52.28 -23.45 -50.22
C SER A 145 53.53 -22.85 -50.84
N ARG A 146 53.38 -22.05 -51.92
CA ARG A 146 54.53 -21.44 -52.62
C ARG A 146 55.22 -20.34 -51.82
N THR A 147 54.54 -19.79 -50.81
CA THR A 147 55.07 -18.72 -49.96
C THR A 147 55.66 -19.22 -48.65
N SER A 148 55.20 -20.36 -48.12
CA SER A 148 55.61 -20.85 -46.79
C SER A 148 56.15 -22.28 -46.77
N GLY A 149 56.11 -23.01 -47.88
CA GLY A 149 56.69 -24.37 -48.02
C GLY A 149 55.97 -25.49 -47.26
N VAL A 150 54.94 -25.16 -46.48
CA VAL A 150 54.11 -26.12 -45.73
C VAL A 150 53.14 -26.87 -46.65
N SER A 151 52.86 -28.13 -46.31
CA SER A 151 51.94 -28.99 -47.06
C SER A 151 50.52 -28.43 -47.03
N CYS A 152 49.93 -28.25 -48.21
CA CYS A 152 48.52 -27.84 -48.35
C CYS A 152 47.55 -29.01 -48.06
N THR A 153 48.06 -30.18 -47.65
CA THR A 153 47.28 -31.39 -47.35
C THR A 153 47.40 -31.86 -45.89
N ALA A 154 48.14 -31.13 -45.05
CA ALA A 154 48.33 -31.50 -43.65
C ALA A 154 47.24 -30.90 -42.76
N LEU A 155 46.27 -31.72 -42.33
CA LEU A 155 45.40 -31.45 -41.19
C LEU A 155 46.27 -31.47 -39.92
N THR A 156 46.62 -30.29 -39.40
CA THR A 156 47.01 -30.18 -38.00
C THR A 156 45.73 -30.25 -37.18
N ASN A 157 45.51 -31.36 -36.46
CA ASN A 157 44.42 -31.51 -35.50
C ASN A 157 44.64 -30.53 -34.33
N LEU A 158 44.31 -29.27 -34.55
CA LEU A 158 44.13 -28.28 -33.49
C LEU A 158 42.69 -28.39 -32.98
N PRO A 159 42.45 -28.27 -31.67
CA PRO A 159 41.09 -28.23 -31.11
C PRO A 159 40.25 -27.13 -31.76
N ALA A 160 38.94 -27.35 -31.89
CA ALA A 160 38.03 -26.40 -32.53
C ALA A 160 38.16 -25.00 -31.90
N GLY A 161 38.42 -24.00 -32.75
CA GLY A 161 38.65 -22.60 -32.38
C GLY A 161 40.11 -22.14 -32.31
N CYS A 162 41.07 -23.06 -32.32
CA CYS A 162 42.50 -22.72 -32.25
C CYS A 162 43.11 -22.42 -33.63
N THR A 163 43.88 -21.33 -33.73
CA THR A 163 44.62 -20.94 -34.94
C THR A 163 46.14 -21.15 -34.83
N SER A 164 46.63 -21.46 -33.63
CA SER A 164 48.04 -21.82 -33.35
C SER A 164 48.10 -22.70 -32.09
N THR A 165 49.22 -23.37 -31.82
CA THR A 165 49.43 -24.13 -30.57
C THR A 165 49.60 -23.25 -29.33
N ALA A 166 49.69 -21.92 -29.47
CA ALA A 166 49.79 -20.99 -28.36
C ALA A 166 48.41 -20.41 -28.01
N GLY A 167 48.06 -20.41 -26.71
CA GLY A 167 46.81 -19.83 -26.20
C GLY A 167 45.69 -20.86 -25.98
N TYR A 168 44.49 -20.34 -25.73
CA TYR A 168 43.27 -21.12 -25.50
C TYR A 168 42.29 -20.90 -26.64
N SER A 169 41.50 -21.93 -26.96
CA SER A 169 40.45 -21.82 -27.97
C SER A 169 39.41 -20.78 -27.53
N PRO A 170 39.15 -19.71 -28.30
CA PRO A 170 38.08 -18.77 -28.02
C PRO A 170 36.68 -19.38 -28.18
N THR A 171 36.58 -20.60 -28.74
CA THR A 171 35.30 -21.29 -28.99
C THR A 171 35.04 -22.43 -28.00
N THR A 172 36.09 -23.09 -27.51
CA THR A 172 35.95 -24.27 -26.61
C THR A 172 36.68 -24.11 -25.27
N GLY A 173 37.46 -23.05 -25.07
CA GLY A 173 38.22 -22.80 -23.84
C GLY A 173 39.42 -23.73 -23.61
N VAL A 174 39.61 -24.75 -24.45
CA VAL A 174 40.70 -25.74 -24.31
C VAL A 174 42.03 -25.18 -24.81
N ARG A 175 43.17 -25.55 -24.18
CA ARG A 175 44.51 -25.17 -24.67
C ARG A 175 44.74 -25.69 -26.08
N CYS A 176 45.32 -24.83 -26.91
CA CYS A 176 45.56 -25.13 -28.31
C CYS A 176 46.76 -26.04 -28.57
N ASP A 177 47.56 -26.35 -27.55
CA ASP A 177 48.71 -27.27 -27.60
C ASP A 177 48.31 -28.75 -27.46
N GLY A 178 47.01 -29.05 -27.31
CA GLY A 178 46.51 -30.43 -27.18
C GLY A 178 46.72 -31.06 -25.80
N THR A 179 47.23 -30.30 -24.83
CA THR A 179 47.23 -30.72 -23.43
C THR A 179 45.83 -30.49 -22.84
N VAL A 180 45.14 -31.58 -22.52
CA VAL A 180 43.86 -31.52 -21.79
C VAL A 180 44.15 -31.09 -20.35
N THR A 181 43.81 -29.86 -19.99
CA THR A 181 43.42 -29.55 -18.61
C THR A 181 42.01 -30.14 -18.42
N PRO A 182 41.73 -30.91 -17.36
CA PRO A 182 40.47 -31.65 -17.24
C PRO A 182 39.29 -30.67 -17.26
N THR A 183 38.46 -30.76 -18.29
CA THR A 183 37.13 -30.16 -18.34
C THR A 183 36.13 -31.25 -17.92
N PRO A 184 35.13 -30.93 -17.09
CA PRO A 184 34.36 -31.93 -16.35
C PRO A 184 33.58 -32.84 -17.29
N THR A 185 33.78 -34.13 -17.10
CA THR A 185 32.90 -35.18 -17.62
C THR A 185 31.79 -35.40 -16.59
N PRO A 186 30.50 -35.19 -16.90
CA PRO A 186 29.43 -35.68 -16.05
C PRO A 186 29.33 -37.21 -16.20
N ALA A 187 29.17 -37.90 -15.07
CA ALA A 187 28.87 -39.33 -14.92
C ALA A 187 30.00 -40.31 -15.30
N GLY A 188 31.04 -40.35 -14.47
CA GLY A 188 31.93 -41.50 -14.33
C GLY A 188 32.21 -41.74 -12.84
N PRO A 189 32.45 -42.99 -12.38
CA PRO A 189 32.78 -43.28 -10.98
C PRO A 189 33.97 -42.43 -10.53
N LEU A 190 34.05 -42.15 -9.22
CA LEU A 190 35.19 -41.43 -8.64
C LEU A 190 36.50 -42.15 -9.01
N ALA A 191 37.47 -41.42 -9.54
CA ALA A 191 38.76 -41.93 -9.95
C ALA A 191 39.87 -41.52 -8.97
N GLY A 192 40.89 -42.37 -8.80
CA GLY A 192 41.96 -42.17 -7.80
C GLY A 192 41.67 -42.86 -6.47
N THR A 193 42.68 -42.98 -5.58
CA THR A 193 42.51 -43.67 -4.29
C THR A 193 42.47 -42.73 -3.09
N ASP A 194 43.23 -41.62 -3.10
CA ASP A 194 43.40 -40.73 -1.94
C ASP A 194 42.98 -39.28 -2.28
N GLY A 195 41.71 -39.06 -2.61
CA GLY A 195 41.19 -37.72 -2.88
C GLY A 195 40.93 -36.95 -1.58
N THR A 196 41.48 -35.74 -1.43
CA THR A 196 41.15 -34.81 -0.33
C THR A 196 40.69 -33.44 -0.84
N ILE A 197 40.03 -32.65 0.00
CA ILE A 197 39.89 -31.20 -0.24
C ILE A 197 41.28 -30.58 0.00
N ALA A 198 41.85 -29.99 -1.05
CA ALA A 198 43.19 -29.39 -1.01
C ALA A 198 43.15 -27.93 -0.57
N ASP A 199 42.10 -27.21 -0.95
CA ASP A 199 41.89 -25.81 -0.56
C ASP A 199 40.40 -25.46 -0.67
N MET A 200 39.99 -24.44 0.08
CA MET A 200 38.65 -23.86 0.00
C MET A 200 38.73 -22.34 0.14
N ASN A 201 38.11 -21.61 -0.78
CA ASN A 201 38.20 -20.14 -0.83
C ASN A 201 36.82 -19.49 -0.94
N THR A 202 36.58 -18.43 -0.16
CA THR A 202 35.30 -17.71 -0.19
C THR A 202 35.13 -16.89 -1.46
N LEU A 203 33.94 -16.95 -2.06
CA LEU A 203 33.53 -16.08 -3.16
C LEU A 203 32.91 -14.79 -2.60
N SER A 204 33.76 -13.84 -2.20
CA SER A 204 33.38 -12.58 -1.56
C SER A 204 32.45 -11.66 -2.37
N GLN A 205 32.17 -11.98 -3.63
CA GLN A 205 31.15 -11.29 -4.42
C GLN A 205 29.71 -11.58 -4.00
N TYR A 206 29.50 -12.56 -3.11
CA TYR A 206 28.20 -12.94 -2.55
C TYR A 206 28.16 -12.73 -1.03
N SER A 207 28.86 -11.71 -0.52
CA SER A 207 28.79 -11.30 0.88
C SER A 207 27.91 -10.06 1.05
N ALA A 208 27.06 -10.05 2.08
CA ALA A 208 26.10 -8.98 2.36
C ALA A 208 25.03 -8.79 1.27
N GLU A 209 24.39 -9.89 0.84
CA GLU A 209 23.27 -9.85 -0.08
C GLU A 209 21.99 -9.39 0.66
N GLU A 210 21.24 -8.49 0.03
CA GLU A 210 19.91 -8.07 0.50
C GLU A 210 18.84 -8.91 -0.20
N VAL A 211 18.10 -9.70 0.56
CA VAL A 211 17.06 -10.60 0.03
C VAL A 211 15.69 -9.98 0.18
N GLY A 212 15.03 -9.78 -0.96
CA GLY A 212 13.68 -9.27 -1.02
C GLY A 212 12.59 -10.26 -0.62
N ALA A 213 11.50 -9.73 -0.08
CA ALA A 213 10.26 -10.46 0.10
C ALA A 213 9.85 -11.17 -1.20
N GLY A 214 9.66 -12.49 -1.12
CA GLY A 214 9.21 -13.36 -2.19
C GLY A 214 10.26 -13.65 -3.28
N GLN A 215 11.49 -13.14 -3.16
CA GLN A 215 12.58 -13.46 -4.07
C GLN A 215 13.01 -14.93 -3.93
N LYS A 216 13.49 -15.49 -5.04
CA LYS A 216 13.89 -16.90 -5.16
C LYS A 216 15.26 -17.03 -5.77
N ASP A 217 15.96 -18.11 -5.40
CA ASP A 217 17.29 -18.45 -5.90
C ASP A 217 18.35 -17.33 -5.71
N ILE A 218 18.22 -16.55 -4.63
CA ILE A 218 19.17 -15.47 -4.31
C ILE A 218 20.41 -16.07 -3.67
N LYS A 219 21.60 -15.79 -4.23
CA LYS A 219 22.88 -16.36 -3.76
C LYS A 219 23.40 -15.57 -2.57
N VAL A 220 23.49 -16.21 -1.42
CA VAL A 220 23.85 -15.56 -0.14
C VAL A 220 25.21 -16.00 0.40
N LEU A 221 25.77 -17.08 -0.16
CA LEU A 221 27.07 -17.63 0.24
C LEU A 221 27.65 -18.39 -0.96
N GLY A 222 28.93 -18.18 -1.23
CA GLY A 222 29.65 -18.86 -2.32
C GLY A 222 31.04 -19.31 -1.89
N VAL A 223 31.44 -20.49 -2.34
CA VAL A 223 32.72 -21.09 -1.99
C VAL A 223 33.32 -21.87 -3.15
N GLU A 224 34.63 -21.76 -3.33
CA GLU A 224 35.41 -22.57 -4.27
C GLU A 224 36.03 -23.75 -3.52
N ILE A 225 35.87 -24.97 -4.04
CA ILE A 225 36.43 -26.19 -3.46
C ILE A 225 37.40 -26.79 -4.48
N GLU A 226 38.67 -26.94 -4.09
CA GLU A 226 39.70 -27.61 -4.89
C GLU A 226 39.94 -29.03 -4.39
N ALA A 227 39.90 -30.01 -5.30
CA ALA A 227 40.30 -31.37 -4.99
C ALA A 227 41.81 -31.56 -5.15
N SER A 228 42.42 -32.37 -4.28
CA SER A 228 43.81 -32.81 -4.42
C SER A 228 44.09 -33.43 -5.80
N LYS A 229 45.36 -33.43 -6.21
CA LYS A 229 45.77 -34.07 -7.47
C LYS A 229 45.77 -35.60 -7.40
N ASP A 230 45.59 -36.16 -6.21
CA ASP A 230 45.76 -37.59 -5.90
C ASP A 230 44.46 -38.41 -6.11
N GLY A 231 43.31 -37.74 -6.21
CA GLY A 231 42.03 -38.39 -6.51
C GLY A 231 40.84 -37.44 -6.56
N ASP A 232 39.76 -37.90 -7.21
CA ASP A 232 38.46 -37.23 -7.24
C ASP A 232 37.79 -37.26 -5.86
N ILE A 233 36.96 -36.26 -5.59
CA ILE A 233 36.10 -36.22 -4.41
C ILE A 233 34.63 -36.05 -4.83
N GLY A 234 33.74 -36.85 -4.24
CA GLY A 234 32.30 -36.66 -4.31
C GLY A 234 31.82 -35.95 -3.07
N ILE A 235 31.12 -34.81 -3.21
CA ILE A 235 30.56 -34.11 -2.04
C ILE A 235 29.21 -34.74 -1.69
N ASN A 236 29.11 -35.34 -0.51
CA ASN A 236 27.91 -36.05 -0.06
C ASN A 236 26.91 -35.09 0.60
N SER A 237 27.40 -34.16 1.42
CA SER A 237 26.55 -33.23 2.13
C SER A 237 27.31 -32.00 2.61
N ILE A 238 26.61 -30.87 2.68
CA ILE A 238 27.11 -29.65 3.30
C ILE A 238 26.20 -29.32 4.47
N LYS A 239 26.79 -29.07 5.64
CA LYS A 239 26.05 -28.61 6.82
C LYS A 239 26.11 -27.09 6.89
N VAL A 240 24.95 -26.44 6.79
CA VAL A 240 24.81 -24.99 6.89
C VAL A 240 24.28 -24.59 8.26
N ARG A 241 24.58 -23.35 8.64
CA ARG A 241 24.13 -22.70 9.88
C ARG A 241 23.61 -21.30 9.58
N PHE A 242 22.53 -20.94 10.25
CA PHE A 242 21.96 -19.60 10.28
C PHE A 242 21.88 -19.12 11.73
N ASP A 243 22.26 -17.88 11.98
CA ASP A 243 22.17 -17.23 13.30
C ASP A 243 21.48 -15.86 13.18
N SER A 244 20.60 -15.53 14.12
CA SER A 244 19.89 -14.25 14.25
C SER A 244 20.48 -13.33 15.32
N ASN A 245 21.69 -13.60 15.84
CA ASN A 245 22.32 -12.86 16.94
C ASN A 245 22.48 -11.33 16.70
N GLY A 246 22.17 -10.80 15.52
CA GLY A 246 22.08 -9.35 15.26
C GLY A 246 20.67 -8.75 15.30
N ASN A 247 19.62 -9.55 15.48
CA ASN A 247 18.22 -9.12 15.61
C ASN A 247 17.97 -8.42 16.96
N ALA A 248 17.02 -7.48 17.01
CA ALA A 248 16.66 -6.86 18.28
C ALA A 248 15.79 -7.80 19.13
N ALA A 249 15.71 -7.51 20.44
CA ALA A 249 15.04 -8.40 21.40
C ALA A 249 13.52 -8.52 21.23
N ALA A 250 12.91 -7.67 20.40
CA ALA A 250 11.47 -7.70 20.09
C ALA A 250 11.17 -8.45 18.78
N ASP A 251 12.20 -8.79 18.00
CA ASP A 251 12.07 -9.22 16.61
C ASP A 251 12.05 -10.75 16.53
N SER A 252 11.67 -11.31 15.38
CA SER A 252 11.53 -12.77 15.24
C SER A 252 12.88 -13.47 15.11
N ASP A 253 13.18 -14.38 16.04
CA ASP A 253 14.33 -15.31 15.93
C ASP A 253 13.96 -16.62 15.21
N ARG A 254 12.89 -16.63 14.41
CA ARG A 254 12.40 -17.84 13.71
C ARG A 254 12.74 -17.77 12.23
N ILE A 255 13.61 -18.66 11.78
CA ILE A 255 14.04 -18.71 10.37
C ILE A 255 12.90 -18.91 9.36
N GLU A 256 11.79 -19.53 9.78
CA GLU A 256 10.59 -19.73 8.96
C GLU A 256 9.85 -18.44 8.64
N ASP A 257 10.03 -17.39 9.44
CA ASP A 257 9.42 -16.08 9.23
C ASP A 257 10.19 -15.29 8.16
N TYR A 258 11.41 -15.71 7.81
CA TYR A 258 12.26 -15.05 6.80
C TYR A 258 12.41 -15.89 5.52
N LEU A 259 12.58 -17.20 5.66
CA LEU A 259 12.95 -18.11 4.58
C LEU A 259 11.98 -19.29 4.46
N LYS A 260 11.72 -19.70 3.20
CA LYS A 260 10.95 -20.91 2.86
C LYS A 260 11.85 -22.11 2.68
N SER A 261 12.95 -21.94 1.93
CA SER A 261 13.87 -23.03 1.61
C SER A 261 15.25 -22.52 1.24
N ILE A 262 16.22 -23.43 1.24
CA ILE A 262 17.57 -23.21 0.72
C ILE A 262 17.90 -24.22 -0.36
N SER A 263 18.79 -23.84 -1.27
CA SER A 263 19.31 -24.71 -2.33
C SER A 263 20.82 -24.61 -2.43
N ILE A 264 21.48 -25.73 -2.72
CA ILE A 264 22.93 -25.80 -2.98
C ILE A 264 23.14 -26.07 -4.47
N TRP A 265 23.98 -25.24 -5.08
CA TRP A 265 24.30 -25.29 -6.50
C TRP A 265 25.79 -25.55 -6.70
N GLN A 266 26.13 -26.44 -7.63
CA GLN A 266 27.49 -26.63 -8.14
C GLN A 266 27.54 -26.02 -9.55
N GLY A 267 28.26 -24.91 -9.70
CA GLY A 267 28.25 -24.10 -10.92
C GLY A 267 26.84 -23.61 -11.27
N GLY A 268 26.26 -24.16 -12.34
CA GLY A 268 24.89 -23.86 -12.78
C GLY A 268 23.85 -24.93 -12.42
N THR A 269 24.23 -26.00 -11.73
CA THR A 269 23.38 -27.16 -11.47
C THR A 269 22.99 -27.22 -10.00
N LYS A 270 21.69 -27.32 -9.71
CA LYS A 270 21.18 -27.54 -8.36
C LYS A 270 21.49 -28.97 -7.93
N VAL A 271 22.27 -29.13 -6.86
CA VAL A 271 22.76 -30.43 -6.35
C VAL A 271 22.10 -30.82 -5.03
N GLY A 272 21.43 -29.90 -4.33
CA GLY A 272 20.65 -30.20 -3.13
C GLY A 272 19.69 -29.09 -2.73
N SER A 273 18.74 -29.38 -1.84
CA SER A 273 17.85 -28.39 -1.21
C SER A 273 17.31 -28.88 0.12
N ALA A 274 16.81 -27.95 0.92
CA ALA A 274 16.10 -28.23 2.17
C ALA A 274 15.09 -27.12 2.47
N ASP A 275 13.91 -27.50 2.95
CA ASP A 275 12.91 -26.54 3.46
C ASP A 275 13.28 -26.10 4.88
N THR A 276 12.91 -24.87 5.27
CA THR A 276 13.23 -24.32 6.60
C THR A 276 12.61 -25.13 7.74
N SER A 277 11.45 -25.75 7.51
CA SER A 277 10.83 -26.68 8.48
C SER A 277 11.68 -27.92 8.77
N GLU A 278 12.65 -28.25 7.94
CA GLU A 278 13.55 -29.38 8.17
C GLU A 278 14.81 -29.02 8.97
N PHE A 279 14.97 -27.76 9.37
CA PHE A 279 16.13 -27.28 10.12
C PHE A 279 16.04 -27.72 11.58
N THR A 280 17.20 -27.98 12.16
CA THR A 280 17.32 -28.28 13.59
C THR A 280 17.68 -26.99 14.34
N LYS A 281 16.77 -26.52 15.19
CA LYS A 281 17.03 -25.42 16.12
C LYS A 281 18.00 -25.90 17.21
N VAL A 282 19.17 -25.27 17.29
CA VAL A 282 20.23 -25.60 18.27
C VAL A 282 20.04 -24.78 19.55
N SER A 283 19.72 -23.50 19.40
CA SER A 283 19.36 -22.56 20.48
C SER A 283 18.43 -21.49 19.91
N THR A 284 18.01 -20.50 20.71
CA THR A 284 17.32 -19.31 20.19
C THR A 284 18.16 -18.67 19.08
N GLY A 285 17.52 -18.31 17.97
CA GLY A 285 18.17 -17.70 16.80
C GLY A 285 19.06 -18.61 15.94
N LEU A 286 19.45 -19.78 16.45
CA LEU A 286 20.47 -20.63 15.83
C LEU A 286 19.88 -21.89 15.20
N TYR A 287 19.99 -22.03 13.89
CA TYR A 287 19.44 -23.13 13.11
C TYR A 287 20.52 -23.80 12.27
N THR A 288 20.49 -25.13 12.19
CA THR A 288 21.43 -25.90 11.35
C THR A 288 20.71 -26.92 10.49
N LYS A 289 21.25 -27.19 9.30
CA LYS A 289 20.74 -28.22 8.40
C LYS A 289 21.87 -28.90 7.65
N VAL A 290 21.86 -30.24 7.66
CA VAL A 290 22.68 -31.04 6.74
C VAL A 290 21.90 -31.21 5.44
N VAL A 291 22.40 -30.60 4.35
CA VAL A 291 21.81 -30.74 3.02
C VAL A 291 22.56 -31.84 2.28
N THR A 292 21.85 -32.89 1.88
CA THR A 292 22.43 -34.00 1.11
C THR A 292 22.51 -33.59 -0.36
N LEU A 293 23.66 -33.87 -0.98
CA LEU A 293 23.92 -33.53 -2.38
C LEU A 293 23.82 -34.76 -3.28
N SER A 294 23.32 -34.56 -4.49
CA SER A 294 23.20 -35.58 -5.54
C SER A 294 24.19 -35.27 -6.67
N ASP A 295 24.93 -36.29 -7.12
CA ASP A 295 25.82 -36.22 -8.28
C ASP A 295 26.89 -35.11 -8.27
N SER A 296 27.28 -34.64 -7.07
CA SER A 296 28.28 -33.59 -6.89
C SER A 296 29.70 -34.15 -6.86
N VAL A 297 30.46 -33.98 -7.94
CA VAL A 297 31.85 -34.47 -8.07
C VAL A 297 32.80 -33.32 -8.40
N VAL A 298 33.92 -33.24 -7.67
CA VAL A 298 35.06 -32.37 -7.97
C VAL A 298 36.22 -33.27 -8.38
N ARG A 299 36.71 -33.09 -9.60
CA ARG A 299 37.75 -33.96 -10.18
C ARG A 299 39.13 -33.61 -9.65
N ALA A 300 40.02 -34.59 -9.62
CA ALA A 300 41.39 -34.42 -9.11
C ALA A 300 42.09 -33.19 -9.71
N GLY A 301 42.58 -32.29 -8.86
CA GLY A 301 43.26 -31.05 -9.24
C GLY A 301 42.36 -29.98 -9.90
N ALA A 302 41.03 -30.16 -9.88
CA ALA A 302 40.07 -29.17 -10.35
C ALA A 302 39.48 -28.39 -9.18
N THR A 303 39.08 -27.15 -9.47
CA THR A 303 38.37 -26.26 -8.55
C THR A 303 36.95 -26.05 -9.06
N GLU A 304 35.96 -26.29 -8.23
CA GLU A 304 34.54 -26.14 -8.55
C GLU A 304 33.88 -25.11 -7.63
N LYS A 305 32.87 -24.41 -8.15
CA LYS A 305 32.15 -23.35 -7.41
C LYS A 305 30.86 -23.89 -6.82
N PHE A 306 30.67 -23.66 -5.54
CA PHE A 306 29.44 -23.98 -4.83
C PHE A 306 28.75 -22.70 -4.36
N TYR A 307 27.43 -22.67 -4.46
CA TYR A 307 26.60 -21.56 -4.00
C TYR A 307 25.49 -22.09 -3.09
N VAL A 308 25.22 -21.38 -2.01
CA VAL A 308 23.97 -21.53 -1.26
C VAL A 308 23.05 -20.39 -1.69
N SER A 309 21.87 -20.75 -2.17
CA SER A 309 20.80 -19.81 -2.47
C SER A 309 19.63 -19.99 -1.50
N VAL A 310 18.88 -18.91 -1.31
CA VAL A 310 17.70 -18.88 -0.43
C VAL A 310 16.46 -18.42 -1.20
N ASP A 311 15.31 -18.92 -0.74
CA ASP A 311 13.99 -18.46 -1.16
C ASP A 311 13.32 -17.77 0.05
N ALA A 312 13.07 -16.47 -0.06
CA ALA A 312 12.43 -15.70 1.01
C ALA A 312 10.92 -15.96 1.08
N VAL A 313 10.35 -15.76 2.27
CA VAL A 313 8.90 -15.67 2.42
C VAL A 313 8.38 -14.44 1.69
N SER A 314 7.10 -14.46 1.32
CA SER A 314 6.49 -13.38 0.53
C SER A 314 5.88 -12.27 1.38
N ASN A 315 5.83 -12.46 2.69
CA ASN A 315 5.12 -11.65 3.67
C ASN A 315 6.08 -11.15 4.77
N LEU A 316 7.29 -10.74 4.38
CA LEU A 316 8.21 -10.09 5.32
C LEU A 316 7.55 -8.78 5.78
N ASP A 317 7.22 -8.67 7.06
CA ASP A 317 6.59 -7.47 7.62
C ASP A 317 7.64 -6.51 8.23
N SER A 318 7.20 -5.34 8.68
CA SER A 318 8.10 -4.35 9.28
C SER A 318 8.69 -4.77 10.63
N GLY A 319 8.09 -5.72 11.35
CA GLY A 319 8.64 -6.29 12.59
C GLY A 319 9.67 -7.39 12.34
N ASP A 320 9.69 -7.97 11.14
CA ASP A 320 10.72 -8.92 10.68
C ASP A 320 11.91 -8.24 9.98
N ILE A 321 11.93 -6.93 9.72
CA ILE A 321 12.99 -6.29 8.90
C ILE A 321 13.46 -4.89 9.38
N ASP A 322 12.99 -4.39 10.52
CA ASP A 322 13.31 -3.02 10.97
C ASP A 322 14.73 -2.84 11.51
N SER A 323 15.35 -3.91 12.02
CA SER A 323 16.76 -3.94 12.44
C SER A 323 17.44 -5.31 12.35
N ASP A 324 16.73 -6.31 11.83
CA ASP A 324 17.17 -7.70 11.80
C ASP A 324 18.36 -7.96 10.89
N SER A 325 19.31 -8.76 11.39
CA SER A 325 20.45 -9.23 10.62
C SER A 325 20.72 -10.70 10.91
N TRP A 326 20.71 -11.48 9.84
CA TRP A 326 21.06 -12.89 9.87
C TRP A 326 22.49 -13.10 9.41
N THR A 327 23.13 -14.16 9.90
CA THR A 327 24.40 -14.63 9.34
C THR A 327 24.28 -16.07 8.87
N ILE A 328 24.98 -16.41 7.78
CA ILE A 328 25.07 -17.76 7.22
C ILE A 328 26.51 -18.26 7.20
N ALA A 329 26.72 -19.51 7.64
CA ALA A 329 28.03 -20.16 7.71
C ALA A 329 27.98 -21.65 7.34
N LEU A 330 29.15 -22.26 7.16
CA LEU A 330 29.30 -23.70 6.94
C LEU A 330 29.91 -24.37 8.18
N ASP A 331 29.23 -25.40 8.70
CA ASP A 331 29.73 -26.19 9.84
C ASP A 331 30.72 -27.27 9.41
N ASN A 332 30.43 -27.92 8.28
CA ASN A 332 31.27 -28.97 7.71
C ASN A 332 30.86 -29.31 6.28
N VAL A 333 31.82 -29.87 5.54
CA VAL A 333 31.61 -30.48 4.24
C VAL A 333 31.97 -31.96 4.34
N ARG A 334 31.03 -32.85 4.01
CA ARG A 334 31.27 -34.30 3.99
C ARG A 334 31.48 -34.77 2.55
N TYR A 335 32.59 -35.44 2.29
CA TYR A 335 32.95 -35.93 0.96
C TYR A 335 33.44 -37.37 1.00
N VAL A 336 33.36 -38.06 -0.13
CA VAL A 336 33.86 -39.41 -0.34
C VAL A 336 34.92 -39.41 -1.43
N ASP A 337 36.03 -40.13 -1.22
CA ASP A 337 37.08 -40.27 -2.22
C ASP A 337 36.84 -41.46 -3.17
N GLY A 338 37.73 -41.63 -4.17
CA GLY A 338 37.66 -42.75 -5.12
C GLY A 338 37.92 -44.13 -4.53
N SER A 339 38.41 -44.24 -3.28
CA SER A 339 38.47 -45.50 -2.53
C SER A 339 37.19 -45.82 -1.76
N GLY A 340 36.28 -44.85 -1.64
CA GLY A 340 35.02 -44.96 -0.90
C GLY A 340 35.12 -44.53 0.57
N VAL A 341 36.24 -43.93 1.00
CA VAL A 341 36.39 -43.39 2.35
C VAL A 341 35.65 -42.07 2.45
N VAL A 342 34.82 -41.92 3.49
CA VAL A 342 34.05 -40.70 3.73
C VAL A 342 34.71 -39.86 4.81
N THR A 343 35.07 -38.64 4.47
CA THR A 343 35.75 -37.68 5.34
C THR A 343 34.83 -36.49 5.63
N THR A 344 34.94 -35.93 6.84
CA THR A 344 34.26 -34.69 7.22
C THR A 344 35.31 -33.60 7.35
N GLU A 345 35.23 -32.59 6.49
CA GLU A 345 36.11 -31.42 6.48
C GLU A 345 35.52 -30.30 7.32
N THR A 346 36.37 -29.70 8.14
CA THR A 346 36.08 -28.52 8.95
C THR A 346 37.28 -27.56 8.98
N ALA A 347 38.50 -28.06 8.83
CA ALA A 347 39.73 -27.29 9.00
C ALA A 347 40.10 -26.45 7.78
N GLN A 348 39.62 -26.82 6.59
CA GLN A 348 39.84 -26.04 5.37
C GLN A 348 38.76 -24.98 5.13
N ILE A 349 37.68 -24.93 5.94
CA ILE A 349 36.63 -23.92 5.72
C ILE A 349 37.23 -22.52 5.93
N PRO A 350 36.99 -21.56 5.01
CA PRO A 350 37.47 -20.19 5.17
C PRO A 350 37.04 -19.57 6.49
N ALA A 351 37.90 -18.79 7.14
CA ALA A 351 37.61 -18.20 8.45
C ALA A 351 36.39 -17.26 8.49
N ASP A 352 35.98 -16.69 7.36
CA ASP A 352 34.76 -15.88 7.25
C ASP A 352 33.48 -16.70 7.07
N MET A 353 33.62 -18.02 6.88
CA MET A 353 32.55 -19.00 6.71
C MET A 353 32.59 -20.12 7.75
N ASP A 354 33.69 -20.24 8.49
CA ASP A 354 33.90 -21.17 9.58
C ASP A 354 33.27 -20.60 10.85
N TRP A 355 32.41 -21.39 11.49
CA TRP A 355 31.77 -20.97 12.72
C TRP A 355 32.65 -21.38 13.91
N ASP A 356 33.62 -20.53 14.27
CA ASP A 356 34.51 -20.75 15.42
C ASP A 356 34.09 -19.95 16.68
N ALA A 357 33.43 -18.80 16.50
CA ALA A 357 32.91 -17.91 17.54
C ALA A 357 31.54 -17.31 17.20
N ALA A 358 30.94 -16.60 18.17
CA ALA A 358 29.73 -15.82 17.95
C ALA A 358 30.08 -14.57 17.10
N ALA A 359 29.35 -14.37 16.00
CA ALA A 359 29.54 -13.33 14.97
C ALA A 359 30.44 -13.69 13.77
N ASP A 360 30.88 -14.95 13.63
CA ASP A 360 31.47 -15.43 12.38
C ASP A 360 30.38 -15.82 11.37
N GLY A 361 30.67 -15.71 10.07
CA GLY A 361 29.73 -15.99 8.98
C GLY A 361 29.44 -14.78 8.09
N ILE A 362 28.78 -15.05 6.96
CA ILE A 362 28.43 -14.04 5.96
C ILE A 362 27.11 -13.38 6.35
N SER A 363 27.10 -12.05 6.46
CA SER A 363 25.89 -11.28 6.76
C SER A 363 24.86 -11.37 5.63
N LEU A 364 23.59 -11.48 6.03
CA LEU A 364 22.40 -11.59 5.20
C LEU A 364 21.35 -10.62 5.76
N THR A 365 20.87 -9.70 4.93
CA THR A 365 19.79 -8.77 5.30
C THR A 365 18.54 -9.06 4.49
N PHE A 366 17.38 -8.78 5.06
CA PHE A 366 16.09 -8.94 4.41
C PHE A 366 15.43 -7.59 4.18
N ALA A 367 14.70 -7.47 3.09
CA ALA A 367 13.97 -6.25 2.76
C ALA A 367 12.56 -6.57 2.24
N SER A 368 11.57 -5.85 2.74
CA SER A 368 10.25 -5.82 2.12
C SER A 368 10.29 -4.91 0.90
N PHE A 369 9.86 -5.45 -0.25
CA PHE A 369 9.63 -4.68 -1.47
C PHE A 369 8.15 -4.37 -1.68
N SER A 370 7.27 -4.79 -0.77
CA SER A 370 5.86 -4.40 -0.73
C SER A 370 5.73 -3.16 0.14
N THR A 371 5.92 -1.99 -0.47
CA THR A 371 5.48 -0.76 0.19
C THR A 371 3.97 -0.73 0.14
N ALA A 372 3.29 -0.79 1.28
CA ALA A 372 1.90 -0.37 1.38
C ALA A 372 1.70 1.12 1.01
N ALA A 373 2.75 1.84 0.61
CA ALA A 373 2.75 3.20 0.08
C ALA A 373 1.74 3.51 -1.05
N ASP A 374 1.28 2.52 -1.82
CA ASP A 374 0.21 2.71 -2.81
C ASP A 374 -1.20 2.51 -2.24
N THR A 375 -1.35 2.16 -0.96
CA THR A 375 -2.61 1.87 -0.26
C THR A 375 -2.76 2.76 0.97
N GLU A 376 -3.74 3.67 0.96
CA GLU A 376 -4.00 4.61 2.03
C GLU A 376 -5.45 4.51 2.52
N LEU A 377 -5.64 4.15 3.79
CA LEU A 377 -6.92 4.15 4.47
C LEU A 377 -7.21 5.52 5.09
N LYS A 378 -8.11 6.28 4.48
CA LYS A 378 -8.50 7.63 4.91
C LYS A 378 -9.75 7.63 5.78
N ILE A 379 -9.69 8.35 6.89
CA ILE A 379 -10.78 8.46 7.85
C ILE A 379 -11.34 9.88 7.84
N SER A 380 -12.65 10.01 7.76
CA SER A 380 -13.33 11.31 7.90
C SER A 380 -14.72 11.17 8.49
N THR A 381 -15.26 12.27 9.01
CA THR A 381 -16.67 12.33 9.43
C THR A 381 -17.61 12.28 8.22
N ASN A 382 -18.81 11.73 8.42
CA ASN A 382 -19.83 11.66 7.38
C ASN A 382 -21.22 11.78 8.00
N SER A 383 -21.87 12.93 7.85
CA SER A 383 -23.23 13.15 8.35
C SER A 383 -23.38 12.87 9.86
N THR A 384 -22.32 13.13 10.63
CA THR A 384 -22.30 13.04 12.10
C THR A 384 -23.43 13.88 12.70
N PRO A 385 -24.12 13.39 13.74
CA PRO A 385 -25.08 14.19 14.48
C PRO A 385 -24.47 15.50 14.99
N GLY A 386 -25.25 16.58 14.93
CA GLY A 386 -24.89 17.83 15.62
C GLY A 386 -24.87 17.61 17.14
N SER A 387 -24.26 18.52 17.89
CA SER A 387 -24.52 18.57 19.34
C SER A 387 -26.01 18.84 19.57
N GLN A 388 -26.65 18.09 20.44
CA GLN A 388 -28.08 18.17 20.71
C GLN A 388 -28.38 17.54 22.06
N VAL A 389 -29.59 17.80 22.55
CA VAL A 389 -30.16 17.10 23.69
C VAL A 389 -30.77 15.78 23.22
N ILE A 390 -30.59 14.72 24.02
CA ILE A 390 -31.18 13.41 23.82
C ILE A 390 -32.02 13.10 25.05
N LYS A 391 -33.30 12.79 24.83
CA LYS A 391 -34.20 12.32 25.88
C LYS A 391 -33.78 10.92 26.33
N VAL A 392 -33.51 10.76 27.62
CA VAL A 392 -33.24 9.49 28.29
C VAL A 392 -34.37 9.19 29.28
N SER A 393 -34.66 7.92 29.55
CA SER A 393 -35.69 7.55 30.53
C SER A 393 -35.10 7.40 31.93
N THR A 394 -35.89 7.74 32.95
CA THR A 394 -35.58 7.50 34.37
C THR A 394 -35.86 6.06 34.83
N THR A 395 -36.34 5.20 33.94
CA THR A 395 -36.81 3.86 34.30
C THR A 395 -36.34 2.75 33.37
N ASN A 396 -35.94 3.09 32.15
CA ASN A 396 -35.49 2.12 31.15
C ASN A 396 -34.25 2.65 30.43
N ASP A 397 -33.42 1.74 29.96
CA ASP A 397 -32.28 2.07 29.11
C ASP A 397 -32.74 2.68 27.78
N THR A 398 -31.91 3.56 27.23
CA THR A 398 -32.14 4.23 25.95
C THR A 398 -31.17 3.69 24.89
N ASN A 399 -31.70 2.84 24.01
CA ASN A 399 -30.86 2.09 23.06
C ASN A 399 -30.62 2.85 21.75
N ASN A 400 -29.53 2.50 21.07
CA ASN A 400 -29.17 2.93 19.72
C ASN A 400 -28.94 4.45 19.55
N VAL A 401 -28.46 5.13 20.59
CA VAL A 401 -28.11 6.55 20.50
C VAL A 401 -26.86 6.70 19.65
N THR A 402 -26.96 7.44 18.54
CA THR A 402 -25.83 7.61 17.61
C THR A 402 -24.93 8.76 18.05
N LEU A 403 -23.63 8.49 18.21
CA LEU A 403 -22.64 9.49 18.65
C LEU A 403 -21.75 9.98 17.49
N LEU A 404 -21.38 9.07 16.59
CA LEU A 404 -20.46 9.37 15.50
C LEU A 404 -20.90 8.65 14.22
N LYS A 405 -20.82 9.35 13.08
CA LYS A 405 -20.89 8.75 11.76
C LYS A 405 -19.67 9.17 10.96
N GLY A 406 -19.01 8.23 10.32
CA GLY A 406 -17.83 8.49 9.54
C GLY A 406 -17.77 7.63 8.30
N LYS A 407 -16.67 7.78 7.57
CA LYS A 407 -16.36 6.95 6.41
C LYS A 407 -14.88 6.64 6.37
N PHE A 408 -14.60 5.42 5.94
CA PHE A 408 -13.31 4.96 5.46
C PHE A 408 -13.31 5.10 3.93
N VAL A 409 -12.25 5.68 3.37
CA VAL A 409 -12.00 5.71 1.93
C VAL A 409 -10.66 5.02 1.72
N LEU A 410 -10.66 3.93 0.96
CA LEU A 410 -9.43 3.20 0.67
C LEU A 410 -8.91 3.64 -0.70
N ASP A 411 -7.86 4.44 -0.69
CA ASP A 411 -7.13 4.79 -1.91
C ASP A 411 -6.08 3.72 -2.16
N GLY A 412 -5.94 3.28 -3.42
CA GLY A 412 -4.91 2.32 -3.80
C GLY A 412 -5.41 1.21 -4.69
N THR A 413 -4.59 0.17 -4.82
CA THR A 413 -4.86 -0.99 -5.69
C THR A 413 -5.04 -2.30 -4.94
N SER A 414 -4.76 -2.33 -3.64
CA SER A 414 -4.91 -3.51 -2.79
C SER A 414 -6.16 -3.40 -1.93
N ASP A 415 -6.87 -4.51 -1.76
CA ASP A 415 -7.92 -4.64 -0.75
C ASP A 415 -7.28 -4.62 0.65
N VAL A 416 -8.04 -4.17 1.63
CA VAL A 416 -7.59 -4.09 3.03
C VAL A 416 -8.52 -4.87 3.94
N TRP A 417 -7.93 -5.61 4.87
CA TRP A 417 -8.59 -6.28 5.97
C TRP A 417 -8.42 -5.43 7.24
N LEU A 418 -9.54 -5.01 7.84
CA LEU A 418 -9.58 -4.25 9.09
C LEU A 418 -9.99 -5.21 10.20
N ASP A 419 -9.06 -5.59 11.07
CA ASP A 419 -9.25 -6.56 12.16
C ASP A 419 -9.54 -5.91 13.51
N GLU A 420 -8.89 -4.78 13.80
CA GLU A 420 -9.10 -4.05 15.06
C GLU A 420 -9.36 -2.56 14.83
N LEU A 421 -10.39 -2.02 15.50
CA LEU A 421 -10.71 -0.59 15.51
C LEU A 421 -10.94 -0.08 16.94
N PRO A 422 -10.02 0.72 17.50
CA PRO A 422 -10.25 1.42 18.76
C PRO A 422 -11.09 2.69 18.57
N ILE A 423 -12.03 2.93 19.48
CA ILE A 423 -12.86 4.14 19.57
C ILE A 423 -12.72 4.73 20.98
N THR A 424 -12.43 6.02 21.07
CA THR A 424 -12.40 6.74 22.34
C THR A 424 -13.76 7.33 22.63
N LEU A 425 -14.27 7.09 23.84
CA LEU A 425 -15.43 7.78 24.39
C LEU A 425 -14.96 8.90 25.34
N THR A 426 -15.61 10.05 25.28
CA THR A 426 -15.32 11.20 26.16
C THR A 426 -16.62 11.68 26.80
N THR A 427 -16.61 11.81 28.12
CA THR A 427 -17.75 12.27 28.90
C THR A 427 -17.45 13.55 29.66
N THR A 428 -18.50 14.26 30.06
CA THR A 428 -18.45 15.36 31.04
C THR A 428 -19.62 15.17 31.98
N GLY A 429 -19.40 15.40 33.28
CA GLY A 429 -20.37 15.09 34.33
C GLY A 429 -19.97 13.83 35.08
N ASP A 430 -20.22 12.66 34.48
CA ASP A 430 -19.86 11.35 35.05
C ASP A 430 -19.03 10.46 34.09
N SER A 431 -18.75 9.25 34.55
CA SER A 431 -18.02 8.16 33.92
C SER A 431 -18.85 7.44 32.86
N VAL A 432 -18.19 6.88 31.84
CA VAL A 432 -18.87 6.16 30.75
C VAL A 432 -19.66 4.96 31.26
N ASP A 433 -19.21 4.32 32.34
CA ASP A 433 -19.87 3.17 32.94
C ASP A 433 -21.16 3.51 33.68
N ALA A 434 -21.29 4.73 34.20
CA ALA A 434 -22.57 5.25 34.68
C ALA A 434 -23.52 5.53 33.51
N LEU A 435 -23.02 6.15 32.43
CA LEU A 435 -23.85 6.61 31.31
C LEU A 435 -24.33 5.48 30.38
N ALA A 436 -23.48 4.49 30.09
CA ALA A 436 -23.72 3.54 29.01
C ALA A 436 -23.35 2.10 29.37
N SER A 437 -24.15 1.15 28.89
CA SER A 437 -23.96 -0.29 29.10
C SER A 437 -23.21 -0.97 27.96
N SER A 438 -23.37 -0.49 26.72
CA SER A 438 -22.71 -1.04 25.55
C SER A 438 -22.45 0.00 24.46
N ILE A 439 -21.47 -0.30 23.60
CA ILE A 439 -21.16 0.46 22.39
C ILE A 439 -21.27 -0.45 21.18
N THR A 440 -21.86 0.06 20.11
CA THR A 440 -22.08 -0.67 18.86
C THR A 440 -21.43 0.07 17.69
N LEU A 441 -20.58 -0.63 16.94
CA LEU A 441 -20.04 -0.22 15.66
C LEU A 441 -20.83 -0.87 14.52
N VAL A 442 -21.46 -0.05 13.69
CA VAL A 442 -22.02 -0.50 12.42
C VAL A 442 -21.03 -0.13 11.31
N LEU A 443 -20.49 -1.12 10.62
CA LEU A 443 -19.53 -0.94 9.52
C LEU A 443 -20.12 -1.57 8.26
N GLY A 444 -20.52 -0.73 7.29
CA GLY A 444 -21.26 -1.21 6.12
C GLY A 444 -22.57 -1.91 6.52
N ASP A 445 -22.65 -3.20 6.27
CA ASP A 445 -23.77 -4.09 6.61
C ASP A 445 -23.54 -4.92 7.89
N LYS A 446 -22.33 -4.88 8.47
CA LYS A 446 -21.96 -5.61 9.68
C LYS A 446 -22.15 -4.76 10.93
N THR A 447 -22.43 -5.42 12.05
CA THR A 447 -22.64 -4.79 13.36
C THR A 447 -21.83 -5.55 14.40
N TYR A 448 -21.08 -4.80 15.21
CA TYR A 448 -20.21 -5.29 16.27
C TYR A 448 -20.56 -4.55 17.56
N THR A 449 -20.64 -5.26 18.68
CA THR A 449 -21.08 -4.68 19.96
C THR A 449 -20.14 -5.11 21.06
N GLU A 450 -19.67 -4.13 21.82
CA GLU A 450 -18.81 -4.33 22.98
C GLU A 450 -19.52 -3.86 24.26
N SER A 451 -19.22 -4.54 25.37
CA SER A 451 -19.76 -4.17 26.69
C SER A 451 -18.92 -3.06 27.33
N LEU A 452 -19.56 -2.18 28.10
CA LEU A 452 -18.91 -1.10 28.84
C LEU A 452 -18.91 -1.35 30.36
N GLY A 453 -18.06 -0.64 31.08
CA GLY A 453 -18.02 -0.64 32.54
C GLY A 453 -17.59 -1.96 33.16
N ALA A 454 -18.36 -2.47 34.12
CA ALA A 454 -18.00 -3.66 34.92
C ALA A 454 -17.83 -4.94 34.08
N ASN A 455 -18.42 -4.97 32.87
CA ASN A 455 -18.36 -6.08 31.94
C ASN A 455 -17.28 -5.90 30.85
N CYS A 456 -16.57 -4.77 30.83
CA CYS A 456 -15.44 -4.55 29.95
C CYS A 456 -14.17 -5.25 30.50
N THR A 457 -13.49 -6.02 29.65
CA THR A 457 -12.30 -6.81 30.03
C THR A 457 -10.97 -6.11 29.73
N THR A 458 -10.98 -4.90 29.19
CA THR A 458 -9.81 -4.16 28.67
C THR A 458 -9.80 -2.67 29.11
N SER A 459 -9.27 -1.75 28.31
CA SER A 459 -9.03 -0.31 28.59
C SER A 459 -10.29 0.55 28.78
N CYS A 460 -11.48 -0.05 28.86
CA CYS A 460 -12.74 0.59 29.22
C CYS A 460 -13.27 0.21 30.62
N ALA A 461 -12.39 -0.29 31.50
CA ALA A 461 -12.72 -0.61 32.88
C ALA A 461 -13.20 0.62 33.68
N LEU A 462 -13.97 0.36 34.74
CA LEU A 462 -14.61 1.35 35.63
C LEU A 462 -13.69 2.51 36.02
N GLY A 463 -14.20 3.75 35.94
CA GLY A 463 -13.49 4.95 36.38
C GLY A 463 -12.33 5.41 35.49
N THR A 464 -12.17 4.83 34.29
CA THR A 464 -11.17 5.27 33.31
C THR A 464 -11.59 6.59 32.67
N ALA A 465 -10.75 7.62 32.78
CA ALA A 465 -10.95 8.86 32.07
C ALA A 465 -10.71 8.66 30.56
N ASN A 466 -11.72 8.93 29.74
CA ASN A 466 -11.73 8.72 28.29
C ASN A 466 -11.43 7.26 27.86
N PRO A 467 -12.33 6.31 28.18
CA PRO A 467 -12.06 4.91 27.88
C PRO A 467 -11.93 4.68 26.37
N VAL A 468 -10.99 3.82 26.03
CA VAL A 468 -10.80 3.32 24.66
C VAL A 468 -11.41 1.93 24.58
N VAL A 469 -12.38 1.78 23.69
CA VAL A 469 -13.02 0.50 23.39
C VAL A 469 -12.47 0.01 22.06
N THR A 470 -11.78 -1.13 22.08
CA THR A 470 -11.28 -1.79 20.88
C THR A 470 -12.28 -2.83 20.44
N PHE A 471 -12.79 -2.69 19.22
CA PHE A 471 -13.48 -3.77 18.53
C PHE A 471 -12.39 -4.66 17.93
N ASP A 472 -12.13 -5.81 18.53
CA ASP A 472 -10.93 -6.65 18.32
C ASP A 472 -11.19 -7.92 17.48
N ASN A 473 -12.41 -8.07 16.96
CA ASN A 473 -12.83 -9.21 16.16
C ASN A 473 -13.53 -8.72 14.88
N LEU A 474 -13.00 -7.68 14.25
CA LEU A 474 -13.56 -7.14 13.02
C LEU A 474 -13.11 -7.99 11.83
N ASP A 475 -13.91 -8.93 11.36
CA ASP A 475 -13.58 -9.58 10.09
C ASP A 475 -14.14 -8.77 8.91
N TYR A 476 -13.60 -7.58 8.62
CA TYR A 476 -14.13 -6.68 7.58
C TYR A 476 -13.10 -6.35 6.48
N THR A 477 -13.43 -6.72 5.24
CA THR A 477 -12.65 -6.37 4.05
C THR A 477 -13.21 -5.11 3.39
N ILE A 478 -12.33 -4.15 3.10
CA ILE A 478 -12.59 -2.96 2.30
C ILE A 478 -11.92 -3.15 0.94
N THR A 479 -12.68 -3.18 -0.14
CA THR A 479 -12.13 -3.32 -1.50
C THR A 479 -11.35 -2.07 -1.91
N ALA A 480 -10.31 -2.24 -2.71
CA ALA A 480 -9.55 -1.14 -3.28
C ALA A 480 -10.45 -0.11 -4.00
N GLY A 481 -10.33 1.17 -3.65
CA GLY A 481 -11.13 2.27 -4.20
C GLY A 481 -12.52 2.44 -3.59
N ASP A 482 -12.94 1.57 -2.67
CA ASP A 482 -14.26 1.68 -2.04
C ASP A 482 -14.30 2.72 -0.93
N THR A 483 -15.52 3.20 -0.67
CA THR A 483 -15.85 4.01 0.50
C THR A 483 -16.84 3.25 1.37
N VAL A 484 -16.48 3.03 2.63
CA VAL A 484 -17.31 2.31 3.61
C VAL A 484 -17.72 3.28 4.71
N ASN A 485 -19.02 3.37 4.98
CA ASN A 485 -19.53 4.18 6.08
C ASN A 485 -19.48 3.38 7.39
N PHE A 486 -19.16 4.07 8.47
CA PHE A 486 -19.29 3.53 9.82
C PHE A 486 -20.18 4.42 10.69
N THR A 487 -20.84 3.82 11.67
CA THR A 487 -21.67 4.50 12.67
C THR A 487 -21.36 3.93 14.04
N VAL A 488 -21.04 4.79 15.00
CA VAL A 488 -20.87 4.44 16.41
C VAL A 488 -22.13 4.83 17.17
N LYS A 489 -22.70 3.85 17.87
CA LYS A 489 -23.88 4.00 18.72
C LYS A 489 -23.57 3.52 20.13
N VAL A 490 -24.36 3.97 21.10
CA VAL A 490 -24.33 3.48 22.47
C VAL A 490 -25.74 3.15 22.94
N ASP A 491 -25.82 2.19 23.84
CA ASP A 491 -27.00 1.94 24.66
C ASP A 491 -26.76 2.57 26.03
N LEU A 492 -27.57 3.57 26.35
CA LEU A 492 -27.47 4.36 27.56
C LEU A 492 -28.26 3.70 28.70
N ASN A 493 -27.72 3.75 29.90
CA ASN A 493 -28.45 3.36 31.10
C ASN A 493 -29.64 4.32 31.34
N ASN A 494 -30.58 3.92 32.18
CA ASN A 494 -31.57 4.88 32.70
C ASN A 494 -30.87 6.00 33.48
N ILE A 495 -31.47 7.18 33.50
CA ILE A 495 -30.96 8.33 34.27
C ILE A 495 -31.47 8.25 35.72
N GLU A 496 -30.60 8.41 36.71
CA GLU A 496 -30.96 8.26 38.14
C GLU A 496 -31.29 9.59 38.82
N GLU A 497 -30.69 10.71 38.37
CA GLU A 497 -30.92 12.06 38.89
C GLU A 497 -30.68 12.18 40.42
N THR A 498 -29.55 11.63 40.91
CA THR A 498 -29.26 11.64 42.36
C THR A 498 -28.30 12.76 42.78
N GLY A 499 -27.61 13.39 41.82
CA GLY A 499 -26.68 14.49 42.08
C GLY A 499 -25.36 14.04 42.72
N VAL A 500 -25.00 12.76 42.59
CA VAL A 500 -23.85 12.11 43.25
C VAL A 500 -22.76 11.80 42.23
N THR A 501 -21.87 12.77 42.05
CA THR A 501 -20.75 12.67 41.10
C THR A 501 -19.91 11.38 41.22
N ALA A 502 -19.61 10.81 40.05
CA ALA A 502 -18.81 9.61 39.77
C ALA A 502 -19.52 8.24 39.90
N THR A 503 -20.84 8.20 40.09
CA THR A 503 -21.59 6.92 40.19
C THR A 503 -22.98 6.93 39.58
N ASP A 504 -23.50 8.09 39.16
CA ASP A 504 -24.86 8.22 38.63
C ASP A 504 -24.87 8.84 37.24
N PHE A 505 -25.91 8.53 36.50
CA PHE A 505 -26.21 9.23 35.27
C PHE A 505 -27.20 10.35 35.58
N ASP A 506 -26.75 11.60 35.43
CA ASP A 506 -27.51 12.80 35.78
C ASP A 506 -27.85 13.67 34.55
N ALA A 507 -28.87 14.52 34.68
CA ALA A 507 -29.22 15.47 33.63
C ALA A 507 -28.07 16.46 33.35
N GLY A 508 -27.78 16.63 32.06
CA GLY A 508 -26.71 17.52 31.60
C GLY A 508 -25.38 16.81 31.35
N ASP A 509 -25.24 15.55 31.78
CA ASP A 509 -24.11 14.72 31.41
C ASP A 509 -24.00 14.61 29.88
N THR A 510 -22.77 14.58 29.39
CA THR A 510 -22.51 14.51 27.95
C THR A 510 -21.61 13.35 27.57
N LEU A 511 -21.80 12.85 26.35
CA LEU A 511 -20.98 11.80 25.76
C LEU A 511 -20.72 12.09 24.28
N LEU A 512 -19.48 11.84 23.84
CA LEU A 512 -19.11 11.80 22.43
C LEU A 512 -18.19 10.63 22.14
N ALA A 513 -18.18 10.19 20.89
CA ALA A 513 -17.25 9.18 20.37
C ALA A 513 -16.26 9.81 19.38
N SER A 514 -15.04 9.29 19.36
CA SER A 514 -13.99 9.76 18.46
C SER A 514 -13.07 8.63 18.00
N LEU A 515 -12.63 8.76 16.75
CA LEU A 515 -11.58 7.98 16.09
C LEU A 515 -10.46 8.97 15.77
N THR A 516 -9.56 9.13 16.74
CA THR A 516 -8.45 10.10 16.72
C THR A 516 -7.21 9.53 16.04
N ALA A 517 -6.13 10.33 15.94
CA ALA A 517 -4.85 9.82 15.46
C ALA A 517 -4.24 8.73 16.36
N THR A 518 -4.44 8.83 17.67
CA THR A 518 -4.01 7.79 18.62
C THR A 518 -4.76 6.49 18.39
N ASN A 519 -6.08 6.57 18.19
CA ASN A 519 -6.89 5.38 17.86
C ASN A 519 -6.43 4.79 16.53
N ARG A 520 -6.28 5.62 15.50
CA ARG A 520 -5.86 5.20 14.17
C ARG A 520 -4.53 4.46 14.18
N ALA A 521 -3.56 4.92 14.97
CA ALA A 521 -2.26 4.27 15.10
C ALA A 521 -2.35 2.85 15.71
N ALA A 522 -3.33 2.62 16.57
CA ALA A 522 -3.59 1.35 17.25
C ALA A 522 -4.60 0.45 16.51
N MET A 523 -5.02 0.81 15.28
CA MET A 523 -5.82 -0.09 14.44
C MET A 523 -4.94 -1.23 13.91
N VAL A 524 -5.52 -2.43 13.78
CA VAL A 524 -4.90 -3.55 13.06
C VAL A 524 -5.53 -3.64 11.67
N VAL A 525 -4.71 -3.39 10.66
CA VAL A 525 -5.14 -3.20 9.28
C VAL A 525 -4.08 -3.80 8.36
N GLU A 526 -4.46 -4.73 7.50
CA GLU A 526 -3.55 -5.45 6.61
C GLU A 526 -4.02 -5.35 5.16
N ASN A 527 -3.10 -5.32 4.20
CA ASN A 527 -3.43 -5.38 2.79
C ASN A 527 -3.59 -6.84 2.30
N SER A 528 -4.04 -7.03 1.06
CA SER A 528 -4.20 -8.38 0.47
C SER A 528 -2.89 -9.19 0.30
N GLN A 529 -1.73 -8.54 0.47
CA GLN A 529 -0.40 -9.17 0.45
C GLN A 529 0.05 -9.63 1.84
N GLY A 530 -0.69 -9.25 2.90
CA GLY A 530 -0.37 -9.56 4.29
C GLY A 530 0.52 -8.51 4.97
N ASP A 531 0.72 -7.34 4.35
CA ASP A 531 1.47 -6.25 5.00
C ASP A 531 0.52 -5.42 5.88
N SER A 532 0.92 -5.20 7.13
CA SER A 532 0.24 -4.26 8.02
C SER A 532 0.46 -2.81 7.58
N LEU A 533 -0.60 -2.01 7.54
CA LEU A 533 -0.54 -0.57 7.25
C LEU A 533 -0.05 0.17 8.50
N THR A 534 1.23 0.10 8.81
CA THR A 534 1.79 0.68 10.04
C THR A 534 2.23 2.14 9.86
N ASP A 535 2.55 2.58 8.64
CA ASP A 535 3.05 3.92 8.36
C ASP A 535 1.96 5.00 8.59
N ALA A 536 2.37 6.15 9.11
CA ALA A 536 1.47 7.28 9.37
C ALA A 536 0.88 7.91 8.09
N THR A 537 1.46 7.61 6.92
CA THR A 537 0.99 8.02 5.59
C THR A 537 0.00 7.02 4.97
N GLU A 538 -0.02 5.78 5.45
CA GLU A 538 -0.92 4.71 4.98
C GLU A 538 -2.26 4.72 5.70
N ARG A 539 -2.32 5.35 6.88
CA ARG A 539 -3.56 5.61 7.62
C ARG A 539 -3.64 7.08 7.97
N THR A 540 -4.60 7.80 7.40
CA THR A 540 -4.72 9.25 7.60
C THR A 540 -6.12 9.68 7.99
N GLY A 541 -6.23 10.93 8.47
CA GLY A 541 -7.49 11.53 8.87
C GLY A 541 -8.02 11.07 10.23
N SER A 542 -9.14 11.63 10.63
CA SER A 542 -9.79 11.36 11.92
C SER A 542 -11.28 11.63 11.82
N ALA A 543 -12.04 11.10 12.76
CA ALA A 543 -13.48 11.35 12.85
C ALA A 543 -13.88 11.58 14.31
N THR A 544 -14.35 12.79 14.61
CA THR A 544 -14.76 13.17 15.97
C THR A 544 -16.23 13.56 15.97
N GLY A 545 -16.99 12.96 16.89
CA GLY A 545 -18.38 13.31 17.16
C GLY A 545 -18.51 14.65 17.87
N LEU A 546 -19.74 15.09 18.11
CA LEU A 546 -20.02 16.21 18.99
C LEU A 546 -20.70 15.71 20.26
N ALA A 547 -20.44 16.37 21.39
CA ALA A 547 -21.07 16.07 22.67
C ALA A 547 -22.60 16.07 22.53
N GLN A 548 -23.20 14.93 22.86
CA GLN A 548 -24.64 14.76 23.05
C GLN A 548 -24.91 14.93 24.53
N ALA A 549 -25.90 15.74 24.90
CA ALA A 549 -26.28 15.93 26.30
C ALA A 549 -27.56 15.16 26.61
N PHE A 550 -27.65 14.59 27.79
CA PHE A 550 -28.73 13.69 28.17
C PHE A 550 -29.61 14.29 29.25
N TYR A 551 -30.92 14.18 29.06
CA TYR A 551 -31.90 14.73 29.99
C TYR A 551 -33.12 13.82 30.09
N ALA A 552 -33.66 13.64 31.30
CA ALA A 552 -34.99 13.04 31.49
C ALA A 552 -36.11 13.98 31.01
N THR A 553 -35.93 15.27 31.32
CA THR A 553 -36.89 16.35 31.12
C THR A 553 -36.17 17.56 30.55
N GLY A 554 -36.78 18.21 29.57
CA GLY A 554 -36.21 19.41 28.96
C GLY A 554 -36.83 19.74 27.62
N ILE A 555 -36.07 20.48 26.82
CA ILE A 555 -36.50 20.96 25.51
C ILE A 555 -35.57 20.51 24.38
N GLN A 556 -36.16 20.28 23.22
CA GLN A 556 -35.45 20.19 21.93
C GLN A 556 -35.72 21.47 21.14
N VAL A 557 -34.66 22.10 20.63
CA VAL A 557 -34.79 23.31 19.81
C VAL A 557 -34.35 23.04 18.37
N ALA A 558 -35.19 23.42 17.41
CA ALA A 558 -34.92 23.31 15.98
C ALA A 558 -35.05 24.67 15.29
N LEU A 559 -33.99 25.10 14.61
CA LEU A 559 -34.03 26.33 13.81
C LEU A 559 -34.96 26.15 12.59
N VAL A 560 -35.90 27.07 12.41
CA VAL A 560 -36.79 27.13 11.25
C VAL A 560 -36.23 28.07 10.20
N SER A 561 -35.88 29.31 10.58
CA SER A 561 -35.30 30.29 9.67
C SER A 561 -34.56 31.41 10.39
N VAL A 562 -33.61 32.02 9.69
CA VAL A 562 -33.01 33.31 10.07
C VAL A 562 -33.19 34.27 8.90
N THR A 563 -33.77 35.44 9.14
CA THR A 563 -34.01 36.46 8.13
C THR A 563 -33.50 37.81 8.58
N ASN A 564 -32.91 38.57 7.65
CA ASN A 564 -32.55 39.95 7.85
C ASN A 564 -33.57 40.84 7.12
N SER A 565 -34.05 41.89 7.77
CA SER A 565 -34.77 42.97 7.10
C SER A 565 -33.84 43.73 6.15
N ALA A 566 -34.44 44.45 5.19
CA ALA A 566 -33.71 45.50 4.50
C ALA A 566 -33.27 46.55 5.53
N VAL A 567 -32.08 47.12 5.33
CA VAL A 567 -31.59 48.22 6.18
C VAL A 567 -32.50 49.42 5.99
N ASN A 568 -33.13 49.88 7.07
CA ASN A 568 -33.86 51.14 7.03
C ASN A 568 -32.85 52.26 7.22
N LYS A 569 -32.65 53.02 6.15
CA LYS A 569 -31.72 54.14 6.15
C LYS A 569 -32.35 55.39 6.74
N ALA A 570 -31.61 56.05 7.59
CA ALA A 570 -31.91 57.37 8.11
C ALA A 570 -31.88 58.43 7.00
N THR A 571 -32.97 59.18 6.82
CA THR A 571 -33.06 60.25 5.80
C THR A 571 -32.54 61.63 6.27
N ILE A 572 -32.23 61.80 7.56
CA ILE A 572 -31.85 63.09 8.17
C ILE A 572 -30.80 62.87 9.27
N ASN A 573 -29.84 63.79 9.39
CA ASN A 573 -28.93 63.88 10.54
C ASN A 573 -29.75 63.78 11.85
N ASP A 574 -29.33 62.88 12.75
CA ASP A 574 -29.99 62.52 14.03
C ASP A 574 -31.01 61.35 13.96
N THR A 575 -31.04 60.58 12.86
CA THR A 575 -31.68 59.25 12.80
C THR A 575 -30.64 58.16 12.55
N SER A 576 -30.80 56.99 13.19
CA SER A 576 -29.89 55.84 13.08
C SER A 576 -30.33 54.88 11.97
N ASP A 577 -29.36 54.34 11.23
CA ASP A 577 -29.60 53.20 10.34
C ASP A 577 -29.87 51.96 11.19
N ASN A 578 -30.90 51.18 10.86
CA ASN A 578 -31.19 49.96 11.58
C ASN A 578 -31.55 48.79 10.66
N ALA A 579 -31.40 47.58 11.19
CA ALA A 579 -31.89 46.37 10.57
C ALA A 579 -32.45 45.44 11.64
N ASP A 580 -33.52 44.74 11.28
CA ASP A 580 -34.05 43.66 12.09
C ASP A 580 -33.43 42.33 11.66
N VAL A 581 -33.10 41.51 12.65
CA VAL A 581 -32.73 40.12 12.50
C VAL A 581 -33.80 39.29 13.20
N THR A 582 -34.44 38.41 12.45
CA THR A 582 -35.51 37.55 12.96
C THR A 582 -35.05 36.10 12.95
N PHE A 583 -35.08 35.47 14.13
CA PHE A 583 -34.88 34.05 14.31
C PHE A 583 -36.23 33.39 14.59
N VAL A 584 -36.58 32.39 13.78
CA VAL A 584 -37.75 31.54 14.00
C VAL A 584 -37.25 30.16 14.35
N TYR A 585 -37.73 29.61 15.47
CA TYR A 585 -37.35 28.29 15.94
C TYR A 585 -38.50 27.59 16.65
N ASP A 586 -38.48 26.26 16.57
CA ASP A 586 -39.47 25.38 17.19
C ASP A 586 -38.88 24.79 18.48
N VAL A 587 -39.65 24.84 19.57
CA VAL A 587 -39.31 24.26 20.88
C VAL A 587 -40.26 23.10 21.15
N THR A 588 -39.71 21.92 21.41
CA THR A 588 -40.49 20.71 21.74
C THR A 588 -40.18 20.29 23.17
N ALA A 589 -41.21 20.24 24.02
CA ALA A 589 -41.07 19.82 25.41
C ALA A 589 -41.09 18.29 25.55
N PHE A 590 -40.27 17.75 26.44
CA PHE A 590 -40.30 16.34 26.82
C PHE A 590 -40.06 16.13 28.32
N GLY A 591 -40.52 15.00 28.84
CA GLY A 591 -40.39 14.63 30.26
C GLY A 591 -41.44 15.30 31.15
N ALA A 592 -41.72 16.59 30.93
CA ALA A 592 -42.78 17.34 31.61
C ALA A 592 -43.33 18.46 30.70
N ASP A 593 -44.33 19.17 31.21
CA ASP A 593 -44.70 20.49 30.71
C ASP A 593 -43.56 21.48 31.00
N ILE A 594 -43.21 22.31 30.03
CA ILE A 594 -42.08 23.23 30.13
C ILE A 594 -42.55 24.68 29.96
N TYR A 595 -41.94 25.57 30.73
CA TYR A 595 -42.12 27.01 30.62
C TYR A 595 -40.86 27.62 30.02
N VAL A 596 -40.98 28.17 28.81
CA VAL A 596 -39.90 28.91 28.15
C VAL A 596 -39.90 30.33 28.67
N ASP A 597 -38.72 30.83 29.06
CA ASP A 597 -38.55 32.20 29.54
C ASP A 597 -38.91 33.18 28.41
N GLY A 598 -39.56 34.29 28.74
CA GLY A 598 -39.86 35.38 27.80
C GLY A 598 -38.95 36.58 27.90
N THR A 599 -38.06 36.60 28.88
CA THR A 599 -36.99 37.59 28.96
C THR A 599 -35.97 37.33 27.86
N VAL A 600 -35.49 38.42 27.27
CA VAL A 600 -34.46 38.39 26.23
C VAL A 600 -33.36 39.33 26.67
N THR A 601 -32.12 38.84 26.70
CA THR A 601 -30.97 39.58 27.20
C THR A 601 -29.88 39.62 26.14
N GLU A 602 -29.33 40.82 25.91
CA GLU A 602 -28.16 41.00 25.05
C GLU A 602 -26.88 40.83 25.89
N ASP A 603 -26.02 39.91 25.46
CA ASP A 603 -24.74 39.56 26.09
C ASP A 603 -23.61 40.40 25.47
N GLY A 604 -23.57 41.68 25.87
CA GLY A 604 -22.79 42.75 25.24
C GLY A 604 -21.26 42.63 25.32
N ASP A 605 -20.69 41.65 26.02
CA ASP A 605 -19.23 41.42 26.09
C ASP A 605 -18.76 40.09 25.48
N GLY A 606 -19.68 39.30 24.90
CA GLY A 606 -19.39 38.00 24.29
C GLY A 606 -18.78 36.97 25.26
N THR A 607 -18.78 37.27 26.57
CA THR A 607 -18.27 36.44 27.64
C THR A 607 -19.45 36.00 28.48
N TYR A 608 -20.19 35.01 27.97
CA TYR A 608 -21.36 34.38 28.58
C TYR A 608 -21.45 34.57 30.11
N ALA A 609 -22.16 35.61 30.53
CA ALA A 609 -22.52 35.77 31.92
C ALA A 609 -23.78 34.93 32.14
N ASP A 610 -23.61 33.78 32.82
CA ASP A 610 -24.67 32.92 33.34
C ASP A 610 -25.91 33.75 33.74
N GLY A 611 -26.93 33.71 32.89
CA GLY A 611 -27.97 34.73 32.84
C GLY A 611 -29.31 34.11 32.51
N THR A 612 -30.31 34.38 33.33
CA THR A 612 -31.68 33.89 33.14
C THR A 612 -32.28 34.46 31.85
N GLY A 613 -33.00 33.64 31.07
CA GLY A 613 -33.74 34.11 29.89
C GLY A 613 -33.23 33.55 28.56
N ASN A 614 -33.59 34.23 27.47
CA ASN A 614 -33.08 33.93 26.13
C ASN A 614 -31.95 34.89 25.80
N ASN A 615 -30.73 34.37 25.75
CA ASN A 615 -29.55 35.19 25.60
C ASN A 615 -29.11 35.21 24.13
N PHE A 616 -28.63 36.37 23.68
CA PHE A 616 -28.07 36.56 22.35
C PHE A 616 -26.95 37.59 22.42
N TYR A 617 -26.01 37.59 21.48
CA TYR A 617 -25.00 38.66 21.37
C TYR A 617 -25.04 39.31 20.00
N VAL A 618 -24.55 40.54 19.94
CA VAL A 618 -24.25 41.26 18.69
C VAL A 618 -22.74 41.53 18.60
N THR A 619 -22.09 41.06 17.54
CA THR A 619 -20.66 41.28 17.29
C THR A 619 -20.43 42.08 16.02
N ARG A 620 -19.30 42.78 15.99
CA ARG A 620 -18.76 43.37 14.78
C ARG A 620 -18.07 42.31 13.93
N ALA A 621 -18.71 41.90 12.84
CA ALA A 621 -18.20 40.86 11.93
C ALA A 621 -16.94 41.30 11.15
N ASP A 622 -16.69 42.60 11.03
CA ASP A 622 -15.55 43.18 10.31
C ASP A 622 -14.24 43.20 11.13
N THR A 623 -14.34 43.30 12.46
CA THR A 623 -13.21 43.43 13.38
C THR A 623 -13.13 42.34 14.44
N GLY A 624 -14.20 41.55 14.60
CA GLY A 624 -14.32 40.55 15.65
C GLY A 624 -14.48 41.12 17.07
N ALA A 625 -14.55 42.45 17.20
CA ALA A 625 -14.75 43.12 18.49
C ALA A 625 -16.21 42.98 18.97
N THR A 626 -16.40 42.97 20.29
CA THR A 626 -17.72 43.10 20.91
C THR A 626 -18.31 44.47 20.55
N ALA A 627 -19.64 44.55 20.39
CA ALA A 627 -20.33 45.81 20.08
C ALA A 627 -20.38 46.79 21.28
N ALA A 628 -19.50 46.63 22.27
CA ALA A 628 -19.44 47.43 23.49
C ALA A 628 -18.86 48.83 23.20
N ALA A 629 -19.71 49.70 22.66
CA ALA A 629 -19.69 51.17 22.69
C ALA A 629 -20.52 51.81 21.55
N LEU A 630 -21.18 51.02 20.69
CA LEU A 630 -21.41 51.46 19.31
C LEU A 630 -22.86 51.38 18.77
N THR A 631 -23.83 50.82 19.49
CA THR A 631 -25.18 50.54 18.94
C THR A 631 -26.29 50.50 20.00
N ASP A 632 -27.48 51.00 19.65
CA ASP A 632 -28.72 50.70 20.38
C ASP A 632 -29.26 49.35 19.89
N VAL A 633 -29.38 48.37 20.78
CA VAL A 633 -29.95 47.04 20.49
C VAL A 633 -31.24 46.88 21.27
N THR A 634 -32.31 46.50 20.57
CA THR A 634 -33.58 46.11 21.21
C THR A 634 -34.00 44.75 20.70
N ALA A 635 -34.59 43.94 21.57
CA ALA A 635 -35.04 42.61 21.20
C ALA A 635 -36.40 42.29 21.82
N SER A 636 -37.16 41.44 21.15
CA SER A 636 -38.44 40.93 21.62
C SER A 636 -38.63 39.48 21.21
N LEU A 637 -39.26 38.71 22.08
CA LEU A 637 -39.62 37.32 21.83
C LEU A 637 -41.14 37.20 21.79
N THR A 638 -41.64 36.52 20.76
CA THR A 638 -43.08 36.31 20.54
C THR A 638 -43.35 34.85 20.20
N THR A 639 -44.53 34.36 20.54
CA THR A 639 -45.00 33.00 20.27
C THR A 639 -46.52 32.97 20.20
N ASP A 640 -47.07 31.97 19.51
CA ASP A 640 -48.50 31.64 19.54
C ASP A 640 -48.84 30.68 20.70
N ALA A 641 -47.86 30.27 21.51
CA ALA A 641 -48.05 29.38 22.66
C ALA A 641 -48.93 30.00 23.77
N ASP A 642 -49.62 29.15 24.53
CA ASP A 642 -50.44 29.58 25.65
C ASP A 642 -49.60 30.25 26.75
N VAL A 643 -50.12 31.34 27.31
CA VAL A 643 -49.43 32.16 28.32
C VAL A 643 -49.47 31.46 29.69
N GLY A 644 -48.31 31.05 30.21
CA GLY A 644 -48.17 30.44 31.55
C GLY A 644 -48.12 31.48 32.68
N SER A 645 -47.47 32.62 32.43
CA SER A 645 -47.46 33.84 33.25
C SER A 645 -47.14 35.07 32.37
N ASN A 646 -47.08 36.30 32.91
CA ASN A 646 -46.74 37.49 32.12
C ASN A 646 -45.29 37.51 31.56
N THR A 647 -44.45 36.53 31.91
CA THR A 647 -43.04 36.46 31.50
C THR A 647 -42.60 35.06 31.03
N THR A 648 -43.49 34.07 30.96
CA THR A 648 -43.16 32.70 30.49
C THR A 648 -44.29 32.10 29.65
N TRP A 649 -43.93 31.22 28.72
CA TRP A 649 -44.89 30.53 27.85
C TRP A 649 -44.85 29.02 28.04
N LEU A 650 -46.03 28.42 28.12
CA LEU A 650 -46.19 26.99 28.34
C LEU A 650 -46.04 26.23 27.02
N VAL A 651 -45.16 25.23 27.03
CA VAL A 651 -45.03 24.20 26.00
C VAL A 651 -45.44 22.89 26.65
N VAL A 652 -46.60 22.36 26.26
CA VAL A 652 -47.14 21.12 26.82
C VAL A 652 -46.25 19.93 26.46
N GLN A 653 -46.10 18.98 27.38
CA GLN A 653 -45.29 17.79 27.16
C GLN A 653 -45.65 17.10 25.85
N GLY A 654 -44.65 16.89 24.99
CA GLY A 654 -44.81 16.21 23.70
C GLY A 654 -45.39 17.06 22.58
N THR A 655 -45.69 18.34 22.82
CA THR A 655 -46.06 19.30 21.77
C THR A 655 -44.86 20.15 21.36
N THR A 656 -45.00 20.79 20.21
CA THR A 656 -44.02 21.72 19.65
C THR A 656 -44.66 23.08 19.52
N GLU A 657 -44.02 24.10 20.06
CA GLU A 657 -44.44 25.50 19.94
C GLU A 657 -43.39 26.31 19.17
N ARG A 658 -43.84 27.33 18.44
CA ARG A 658 -42.98 28.17 17.61
C ARG A 658 -42.69 29.50 18.28
N PHE A 659 -41.42 29.88 18.28
CA PHE A 659 -40.92 31.12 18.84
C PHE A 659 -40.27 31.97 17.77
N THR A 660 -40.49 33.28 17.87
CA THR A 660 -39.92 34.30 16.98
C THR A 660 -39.19 35.34 17.81
N LEU A 661 -37.86 35.31 17.77
CA LEU A 661 -36.99 36.33 18.33
C LEU A 661 -36.69 37.38 17.26
N SER A 662 -37.09 38.63 17.52
CA SER A 662 -36.80 39.78 16.67
C SER A 662 -35.82 40.70 17.38
N VAL A 663 -34.64 40.88 16.77
CA VAL A 663 -33.57 41.76 17.27
C VAL A 663 -33.42 42.92 16.30
N ASN A 664 -33.62 44.14 16.78
CA ASN A 664 -33.30 45.36 16.04
C ASN A 664 -31.92 45.85 16.45
N VAL A 665 -31.03 45.98 15.48
CA VAL A 665 -29.69 46.55 15.66
C VAL A 665 -29.66 47.91 14.99
N ALA A 666 -29.41 48.96 15.76
CA ALA A 666 -29.33 50.33 15.27
C ALA A 666 -27.93 50.92 15.44
N ASN A 667 -27.42 51.55 14.38
CA ASN A 667 -26.17 52.29 14.38
C ASN A 667 -26.40 53.72 14.87
N THR A 668 -25.93 54.06 16.07
CA THR A 668 -26.15 55.36 16.72
C THR A 668 -25.03 56.38 16.48
N PHE A 669 -24.07 56.13 15.57
CA PHE A 669 -23.00 57.10 15.30
C PHE A 669 -23.50 58.37 14.63
N THR A 670 -22.92 59.50 15.03
CA THR A 670 -22.95 60.74 14.26
C THR A 670 -22.03 60.60 13.03
N ASN A 671 -22.52 61.02 11.85
CA ASN A 671 -21.85 61.04 10.55
C ASN A 671 -20.30 61.16 10.64
N ASP A 672 -19.60 60.03 10.48
CA ASP A 672 -18.14 59.92 10.39
C ASP A 672 -17.81 58.80 9.40
N ALA A 673 -17.02 59.14 8.37
CA ALA A 673 -16.59 58.24 7.30
C ALA A 673 -15.86 56.97 7.79
N ALA A 674 -15.41 56.94 9.05
CA ALA A 674 -14.86 55.76 9.70
C ALA A 674 -15.91 54.64 9.96
N ASN A 675 -17.21 54.96 9.90
CA ASN A 675 -18.31 54.06 10.30
C ASN A 675 -19.25 53.64 9.16
N ASP A 676 -18.96 54.00 7.90
CA ASP A 676 -19.86 53.79 6.76
C ASP A 676 -19.90 52.35 6.20
N ALA A 677 -19.26 51.39 6.89
CA ALA A 677 -19.17 50.00 6.43
C ALA A 677 -19.22 48.97 7.57
N LEU A 678 -19.80 49.32 8.72
CA LEU A 678 -19.87 48.43 9.87
C LEU A 678 -20.74 47.20 9.57
N GLN A 679 -20.18 46.01 9.77
CA GLN A 679 -20.88 44.74 9.61
C GLN A 679 -21.21 44.16 10.98
N PHE A 680 -22.49 43.87 11.21
CA PHE A 680 -22.99 43.30 12.46
C PHE A 680 -23.50 41.88 12.24
N GLN A 681 -23.23 41.01 13.21
CA GLN A 681 -23.78 39.66 13.27
C GLN A 681 -24.42 39.45 14.63
N THR A 682 -25.61 38.86 14.63
CA THR A 682 -26.38 38.48 15.80
C THR A 682 -26.41 36.96 15.91
N ALA A 683 -26.25 36.43 17.12
CA ALA A 683 -26.39 35.00 17.38
C ALA A 683 -27.05 34.73 18.74
N ILE A 684 -27.88 33.68 18.80
CA ILE A 684 -28.47 33.18 20.06
C ILE A 684 -27.45 32.30 20.78
N THR A 685 -27.30 32.49 22.09
CA THR A 685 -26.37 31.74 22.95
C THR A 685 -27.05 30.76 23.89
N SER A 686 -28.24 31.09 24.39
CA SER A 686 -29.03 30.18 25.22
C SER A 686 -30.53 30.45 25.11
N ILE A 687 -31.32 29.43 25.42
CA ILE A 687 -32.77 29.51 25.57
C ILE A 687 -33.12 29.02 26.97
N GLY A 688 -33.61 29.91 27.82
CA GLY A 688 -34.01 29.62 29.20
C GLY A 688 -35.32 28.85 29.30
N TRP A 689 -35.35 27.83 30.16
CA TRP A 689 -36.53 27.00 30.39
C TRP A 689 -36.61 26.43 31.81
N ASP A 690 -37.83 26.11 32.26
CA ASP A 690 -38.05 25.46 33.55
C ASP A 690 -39.30 24.56 33.53
N THR A 691 -39.40 23.64 34.47
CA THR A 691 -40.60 22.81 34.70
C THR A 691 -41.69 23.54 35.49
N THR A 692 -41.36 24.72 36.03
CA THR A 692 -42.26 25.57 36.78
C THR A 692 -42.38 26.97 36.17
N ALA A 693 -43.55 27.59 36.29
CA ALA A 693 -43.79 28.94 35.79
C ALA A 693 -43.10 30.00 36.68
N ILE A 694 -41.78 30.13 36.56
CA ILE A 694 -40.97 31.10 37.31
C ILE A 694 -40.47 32.22 36.39
N ALA A 695 -40.28 33.42 36.95
CA ALA A 695 -39.92 34.60 36.17
C ALA A 695 -38.45 34.65 35.70
N ALA A 696 -37.62 33.73 36.19
CA ALA A 696 -36.20 33.63 35.89
C ALA A 696 -35.85 32.13 35.88
N THR A 697 -35.76 31.54 34.70
CA THR A 697 -35.52 30.10 34.54
C THR A 697 -34.13 29.72 35.02
N THR A 698 -33.98 28.53 35.64
CA THR A 698 -32.67 28.04 36.09
C THR A 698 -31.97 27.13 35.10
N ASN A 699 -32.66 26.65 34.06
CA ASN A 699 -32.06 25.78 33.05
C ASN A 699 -31.91 26.52 31.74
N GLU A 700 -30.83 26.23 31.04
CA GLU A 700 -30.51 26.84 29.76
C GLU A 700 -30.22 25.77 28.72
N TYR A 701 -30.84 25.91 27.55
CA TYR A 701 -30.53 25.11 26.39
C TYR A 701 -29.45 25.81 25.58
N THR A 702 -28.25 25.21 25.51
CA THR A 702 -27.07 25.76 24.81
C THR A 702 -26.61 24.91 23.62
N PHE A 703 -27.28 23.78 23.37
CA PHE A 703 -26.87 22.79 22.37
C PHE A 703 -27.36 23.13 20.96
N ASN A 704 -26.60 22.83 19.91
CA ASN A 704 -26.95 23.11 18.51
C ASN A 704 -27.20 24.58 18.13
N LEU A 705 -26.83 25.55 18.98
CA LEU A 705 -27.13 26.97 18.72
C LEU A 705 -26.16 27.64 17.72
N GLY A 706 -25.08 26.98 17.31
CA GLY A 706 -24.12 27.55 16.34
C GLY A 706 -24.70 27.89 14.96
N LYS A 707 -25.89 27.37 14.62
CA LYS A 707 -26.65 27.73 13.41
C LYS A 707 -27.59 28.92 13.61
N PHE A 708 -27.87 29.31 14.84
CA PHE A 708 -28.77 30.40 15.21
C PHE A 708 -28.02 31.73 15.15
N LYS A 709 -27.42 32.01 13.99
CA LYS A 709 -26.71 33.23 13.69
C LYS A 709 -27.07 33.71 12.29
N ASN A 710 -27.16 35.01 12.09
CA ASN A 710 -27.42 35.57 10.76
C ASN A 710 -26.12 35.75 9.95
N VAL A 711 -26.26 35.94 8.65
CA VAL A 711 -25.16 36.48 7.84
C VAL A 711 -24.92 37.95 8.21
N PRO A 712 -23.66 38.44 8.19
CA PRO A 712 -23.37 39.82 8.55
C PRO A 712 -24.22 40.83 7.77
N VAL A 713 -24.79 41.79 8.49
CA VAL A 713 -25.57 42.91 7.93
C VAL A 713 -24.72 44.16 7.98
N THR A 714 -24.57 44.84 6.83
CA THR A 714 -23.87 46.12 6.76
C THR A 714 -24.85 47.25 7.10
N LEU A 715 -24.58 47.97 8.20
CA LEU A 715 -25.29 49.20 8.56
C LEU A 715 -24.38 50.39 8.21
N GLY A 716 -24.50 50.90 6.99
CA GLY A 716 -23.72 52.02 6.51
C GLY A 716 -24.58 52.99 5.71
N GLU A 717 -24.25 54.28 5.80
CA GLU A 717 -24.84 55.34 4.99
C GLU A 717 -24.48 55.06 3.52
N LEU A 718 -25.35 54.35 2.81
CA LEU A 718 -25.34 54.37 1.36
C LEU A 718 -26.26 55.51 0.96
N ASP A 719 -25.73 56.71 0.80
CA ASP A 719 -26.19 57.58 -0.29
C ASP A 719 -25.03 58.38 -0.87
N ALA A 720 -25.06 58.49 -2.20
CA ALA A 720 -24.05 59.10 -3.06
C ALA A 720 -24.22 60.62 -3.17
#